data_AF-A0A505GZ99-F1
#
_entry.id   AF-A0A505GZ99-F1
#
_cell.length_a   1.000
_cell.length_b   1.000
_cell.length_c   1.000
_cell.angle_alpha   90.00
_cell.angle_beta   90.00
_cell.angle_gamma   90.00
#
_symmetry.space_group_name_H-M   'P 1'
#
loop_
_entity.id
_entity.type
_entity.pdbx_description
1 polymer ?
#
loop_
_entity_poly.entity_id
_entity_poly.type
_entity_poly.pdbx_seq_one_letter_code
_entity_poly.pdbx_strand_id
1 'polypeptide(L)'
;MRVRPARSPAAAFAPVLLEQGMTAHRVTSRADLRTFIDLSPRIAALRGETDRFVPLFAADIAEWQAGTGWFAEAVELWLVCDAAGTPVGRLMCHRSRPLAERISEGPAAEAPETLFFGALEAADEAALTAVIALIDERAHRLGADRVFGPVSPLPNVTGGLVTAGHDHPGFFDTAWNPAFFAPAFRAAGFREWGPAQTWEVAVGEIPHARATSTQWAAHGLRRRPVSRWDLRSFAGRMLPTLNAAFAALPYYTPISPAQLRSQMAGMAALMDPSLIVDVVGETEDDDAPSRCFALVLPDPAPVLRRHGGRLGPAAIADLLRHRTRLRDAVLIIQGTDPRFQGTGLLSLVIGDVYSALAAGGYRRLRVTFIAEDNPASAAVFAKAGGTPLHSLCFLDRRAPSGAAEPANGQADPASATAEPVTAPATAAAATAAATPAPAVLATSAARIDAALLTDLIATAGRSPSAHNTQPWLPRAAKIADDGSSAELVLTVDPARTLPAGDPRSEDLHLSIGCWVEALSIAAAEAGLAAAITGVDGWGPSLDVRLRVTVSDDPRGQRSAATGVDREARDGDHRDRPAFTAADLRHRQVDRGPLSRDDSAFAEAVGHADAALAPAGARLVEIPDDEWSDLLTRAARHSFADPAVFAETLAWLRLDPADPAYRQDGLSADCLRIPVAAARLAGALNRPRLRPFLARALATALAPAEWVEGLRGSRRDQRREAGRPPVGHERTGSAPDDDAAPAEDSAPGRPDPASRRPGSATTSARTGAPHHVVLAVTEDGDDAAREIALGRALLRTWLLFDRAGLRVDVHSEIKDCPATHARLRDRLGDGPATRPLAAFSVGRSTTPVPRSARR
;
A
#
# COMPACT_ATOMS: atom_id res chain seq x y z
N MET A 1 10.20 42.74 32.27
CA MET A 1 11.07 41.74 31.62
C MET A 1 10.17 40.66 31.04
N ARG A 2 9.88 40.73 29.72
CA ARG A 2 8.93 39.83 29.06
C ARG A 2 9.58 38.46 28.88
N VAL A 3 8.96 37.42 29.45
CA VAL A 3 9.32 36.02 29.22
C VAL A 3 8.96 35.68 27.78
N ARG A 4 9.95 35.27 26.98
CA ARG A 4 9.75 34.75 25.62
C ARG A 4 9.09 33.37 25.70
N PRO A 5 8.08 33.06 24.87
CA PRO A 5 7.54 31.71 24.78
C PRO A 5 8.58 30.78 24.15
N ALA A 6 8.68 29.56 24.68
CA ALA A 6 9.51 28.50 24.12
C ALA A 6 9.06 28.21 22.67
N ARG A 7 10.02 28.17 21.74
CA ARG A 7 9.78 27.81 20.34
C ARG A 7 9.33 26.35 20.26
N SER A 8 8.35 26.08 19.40
CA SER A 8 7.94 24.72 19.01
C SER A 8 9.14 23.96 18.40
N PRO A 9 9.38 22.68 18.77
CA PRO A 9 10.51 21.89 18.28
C PRO A 9 10.45 21.55 16.78
N ALA A 10 9.30 21.69 16.12
CA ALA A 10 9.20 21.53 14.66
C ALA A 10 10.10 22.51 13.87
N ALA A 11 10.42 23.68 14.45
CA ALA A 11 11.32 24.66 13.84
C ALA A 11 12.82 24.33 14.00
N ALA A 12 13.19 23.23 14.69
CA ALA A 12 14.58 22.86 14.99
C ALA A 12 15.17 21.78 14.06
N PHE A 13 14.36 21.09 13.24
CA PHE A 13 14.84 20.04 12.32
C PHE A 13 15.12 20.55 10.90
N ALA A 14 14.24 21.40 10.36
CA ALA A 14 14.51 22.16 9.13
C ALA A 14 15.85 22.94 9.14
N PRO A 15 16.31 23.57 10.25
CA PRO A 15 17.56 24.31 10.27
C PRO A 15 18.80 23.44 10.04
N VAL A 16 18.85 22.13 10.33
CA VAL A 16 20.08 21.34 10.07
C VAL A 16 20.28 21.11 8.57
N LEU A 17 19.21 20.78 7.85
CA LEU A 17 19.25 20.68 6.38
C LEU A 17 19.55 22.05 5.75
N LEU A 18 18.94 23.12 6.26
CA LEU A 18 19.17 24.49 5.80
C LEU A 18 20.59 25.02 6.15
N GLU A 19 21.16 24.65 7.29
CA GLU A 19 22.52 25.01 7.72
C GLU A 19 23.58 24.35 6.84
N GLN A 20 23.33 23.14 6.34
CA GLN A 20 24.21 22.46 5.38
C GLN A 20 23.84 22.73 3.90
N GLY A 21 22.82 23.55 3.64
CA GLY A 21 22.33 23.83 2.29
C GLY A 21 21.78 22.60 1.56
N MET A 22 21.43 21.53 2.28
CA MET A 22 20.89 20.30 1.72
C MET A 22 19.37 20.31 1.73
N THR A 23 18.76 19.56 0.82
CA THR A 23 17.30 19.38 0.73
C THR A 23 16.97 17.90 0.71
N ALA A 24 15.76 17.55 1.14
CA ALA A 24 15.26 16.18 1.05
C ALA A 24 13.88 16.18 0.39
N HIS A 25 13.64 15.22 -0.50
CA HIS A 25 12.34 15.03 -1.12
C HIS A 25 11.98 13.55 -1.21
N ARG A 26 10.67 13.29 -1.18
CA ARG A 26 10.11 11.94 -1.31
C ARG A 26 10.21 11.50 -2.77
N VAL A 27 10.53 10.23 -2.97
CA VAL A 27 10.48 9.57 -4.28
C VAL A 27 9.02 9.36 -4.63
N THR A 28 8.52 10.10 -5.62
CA THR A 28 7.13 9.98 -6.09
C THR A 28 7.06 9.66 -7.59
N SER A 29 8.12 9.97 -8.34
CA SER A 29 8.17 9.72 -9.79
C SER A 29 9.04 8.51 -10.16
N ARG A 30 8.84 8.01 -11.39
CA ARG A 30 9.73 7.00 -11.99
C ARG A 30 11.18 7.48 -12.13
N ALA A 31 11.38 8.78 -12.31
CA ALA A 31 12.72 9.37 -12.42
C ALA A 31 13.43 9.37 -11.06
N ASP A 32 12.70 9.70 -9.99
CA ASP A 32 13.23 9.65 -8.63
C ASP A 32 13.55 8.22 -8.22
N LEU A 33 12.67 7.26 -8.55
CA LEU A 33 12.89 5.85 -8.26
C LEU A 33 14.15 5.33 -8.95
N ARG A 34 14.35 5.70 -10.22
CA ARG A 34 15.58 5.38 -10.96
C ARG A 34 16.79 6.01 -10.28
N THR A 35 16.69 7.27 -9.88
CA THR A 35 17.76 8.00 -9.17
C THR A 35 18.10 7.32 -7.84
N PHE A 36 17.09 6.90 -7.07
CA PHE A 36 17.25 6.18 -5.82
C PHE A 36 17.99 4.83 -6.00
N ILE A 37 17.62 4.06 -7.03
CA ILE A 37 18.28 2.79 -7.37
C ILE A 37 19.73 3.03 -7.83
N ASP A 38 19.95 4.00 -8.71
CA ASP A 38 21.26 4.31 -9.30
C ASP A 38 22.20 5.05 -8.33
N LEU A 39 21.70 5.51 -7.18
CA LEU A 39 22.51 6.25 -6.21
C LEU A 39 23.58 5.40 -5.54
N SER A 40 23.28 4.16 -5.11
CA SER A 40 24.27 3.26 -4.48
C SER A 40 25.53 3.06 -5.35
N PRO A 41 25.42 2.59 -6.61
CA PRO A 41 26.61 2.41 -7.44
C PRO A 41 27.33 3.73 -7.73
N ARG A 42 26.61 4.85 -7.83
CA ARG A 42 27.22 6.17 -8.02
C ARG A 42 28.04 6.61 -6.82
N ILE A 43 27.47 6.52 -5.61
CA ILE A 43 28.18 6.86 -4.37
C ILE A 43 29.37 5.93 -4.15
N ALA A 44 29.20 4.62 -4.38
CA ALA A 44 30.31 3.67 -4.29
C ALA A 44 31.43 4.01 -5.28
N ALA A 45 31.10 4.47 -6.50
CA ALA A 45 32.10 4.94 -7.47
C ALA A 45 32.83 6.21 -7.00
N LEU A 46 32.10 7.18 -6.45
CA LEU A 46 32.67 8.42 -5.91
C LEU A 46 33.64 8.15 -4.75
N ARG A 47 33.35 7.17 -3.90
CA ARG A 47 34.20 6.78 -2.77
C ARG A 47 35.31 5.79 -3.13
N GLY A 48 35.36 5.28 -4.36
CA GLY A 48 36.33 4.26 -4.77
C GLY A 48 36.07 2.86 -4.17
N GLU A 49 34.80 2.56 -3.86
CA GLU A 49 34.36 1.36 -3.13
C GLU A 49 33.46 0.45 -3.98
N THR A 50 33.55 0.55 -5.30
CA THR A 50 32.70 -0.21 -6.25
C THR A 50 32.83 -1.72 -6.12
N ASP A 51 33.91 -2.21 -5.52
CA ASP A 51 34.18 -3.62 -5.26
C ASP A 51 33.68 -4.09 -3.88
N ARG A 52 33.17 -3.18 -3.02
CA ARG A 52 32.78 -3.48 -1.64
C ARG A 52 31.29 -3.47 -1.38
N PHE A 53 30.54 -2.52 -1.95
CA PHE A 53 29.12 -2.34 -1.65
C PHE A 53 28.27 -3.56 -2.06
N VAL A 54 27.12 -3.76 -1.40
CA VAL A 54 26.16 -4.82 -1.77
C VAL A 54 24.87 -4.15 -2.25
N PRO A 55 24.53 -4.25 -3.55
CA PRO A 55 23.31 -3.63 -4.05
C PRO A 55 22.07 -4.39 -3.58
N LEU A 56 21.06 -3.64 -3.15
CA LEU A 56 19.69 -4.15 -3.04
C LEU A 56 19.12 -4.41 -4.45
N PHE A 57 18.19 -5.34 -4.56
CA PHE A 57 17.53 -5.61 -5.83
C PHE A 57 16.65 -4.43 -6.25
N ALA A 58 16.83 -3.97 -7.49
CA ALA A 58 16.04 -2.88 -8.05
C ALA A 58 14.54 -3.23 -8.13
N ALA A 59 14.21 -4.52 -8.28
CA ALA A 59 12.82 -4.99 -8.30
C ALA A 59 12.17 -4.83 -6.92
N ASP A 60 12.86 -5.22 -5.84
CA ASP A 60 12.35 -5.08 -4.48
C ASP A 60 12.11 -3.60 -4.13
N ILE A 61 13.05 -2.72 -4.46
CA ILE A 61 12.89 -1.27 -4.25
C ILE A 61 11.67 -0.73 -5.02
N ALA A 62 11.44 -1.20 -6.26
CA ALA A 62 10.29 -0.80 -7.05
C ALA A 62 8.96 -1.33 -6.47
N GLU A 63 8.94 -2.58 -5.97
CA GLU A 63 7.78 -3.16 -5.29
C GLU A 63 7.46 -2.43 -3.99
N TRP A 64 8.48 -2.06 -3.20
CA TRP A 64 8.32 -1.26 -1.97
C TRP A 64 7.71 0.10 -2.27
N GLN A 65 8.22 0.81 -3.30
CA GLN A 65 7.66 2.10 -3.68
C GLN A 65 6.23 2.00 -4.22
N ALA A 66 5.93 0.96 -4.98
CA ALA A 66 4.60 0.77 -5.56
C ALA A 66 3.58 0.20 -4.56
N GLY A 67 4.02 -0.33 -3.40
CA GLY A 67 3.15 -1.04 -2.46
C GLY A 67 2.55 -2.34 -3.05
N THR A 68 3.24 -2.96 -4.02
CA THR A 68 2.73 -4.14 -4.77
C THR A 68 3.39 -5.46 -4.37
N GLY A 69 4.37 -5.42 -3.47
CA GLY A 69 5.16 -6.58 -3.04
C GLY A 69 4.56 -7.38 -1.88
N TRP A 70 5.36 -8.28 -1.31
CA TRP A 70 4.97 -9.08 -0.14
C TRP A 70 4.92 -8.28 1.16
N PHE A 71 5.64 -7.16 1.22
CA PHE A 71 5.68 -6.29 2.38
C PHE A 71 4.48 -5.34 2.32
N ALA A 72 3.51 -5.56 3.20
CA ALA A 72 2.20 -4.91 3.14
C ALA A 72 2.20 -3.48 3.71
N GLU A 73 3.23 -3.13 4.49
CA GLU A 73 3.29 -1.85 5.20
C GLU A 73 3.88 -0.77 4.27
N ALA A 74 3.39 0.46 4.43
CA ALA A 74 3.82 1.56 3.57
C ALA A 74 5.31 1.86 3.74
N VAL A 75 5.98 2.02 2.61
CA VAL A 75 7.39 2.39 2.52
C VAL A 75 7.51 3.79 1.96
N GLU A 76 8.35 4.60 2.58
CA GLU A 76 8.75 5.90 2.08
C GLU A 76 10.21 5.85 1.64
N LEU A 77 10.46 6.18 0.38
CA LEU A 77 11.81 6.35 -0.14
C LEU A 77 12.10 7.85 -0.26
N TRP A 78 13.28 8.26 0.20
CA TRP A 78 13.71 9.65 0.24
C TRP A 78 15.08 9.83 -0.42
N LEU A 79 15.23 10.93 -1.13
CA LEU A 79 16.51 11.40 -1.68
C LEU A 79 16.94 12.67 -0.93
N VAL A 80 18.20 12.70 -0.50
CA VAL A 80 18.86 13.89 0.04
C VAL A 80 19.75 14.47 -1.04
N CYS A 81 19.57 15.75 -1.34
CA CYS A 81 20.31 16.49 -2.35
C CYS A 81 21.16 17.60 -1.72
N ASP A 82 22.32 17.85 -2.30
CA ASP A 82 23.16 19.01 -1.96
C ASP A 82 22.54 20.33 -2.45
N ALA A 83 23.23 21.45 -2.18
CA ALA A 83 22.80 22.78 -2.59
C ALA A 83 22.69 22.97 -4.11
N ALA A 84 23.37 22.12 -4.90
CA ALA A 84 23.28 22.11 -6.36
C ALA A 84 22.14 21.22 -6.89
N GLY A 85 21.38 20.56 -6.00
CA GLY A 85 20.32 19.62 -6.36
C GLY A 85 20.84 18.23 -6.74
N THR A 86 22.11 17.92 -6.48
CA THR A 86 22.69 16.59 -6.76
C THR A 86 22.32 15.64 -5.62
N PRO A 87 21.75 14.45 -5.89
CA PRO A 87 21.46 13.49 -4.84
C PRO A 87 22.76 12.95 -4.21
N VAL A 88 22.93 13.11 -2.91
CA VAL A 88 24.12 12.72 -2.12
C VAL A 88 23.80 11.71 -1.02
N GLY A 89 22.52 11.46 -0.75
CA GLY A 89 22.09 10.43 0.19
C GLY A 89 20.71 9.87 -0.17
N ARG A 90 20.39 8.71 0.40
CA ARG A 90 19.04 8.15 0.34
C ARG A 90 18.68 7.44 1.64
N LEU A 91 17.38 7.34 1.86
CA LEU A 91 16.81 6.71 3.04
C LEU A 91 15.51 6.00 2.69
N MET A 92 15.33 4.79 3.20
CA MET A 92 14.03 4.14 3.31
C MET A 92 13.52 4.33 4.74
N CYS A 93 12.26 4.73 4.88
CA CYS A 93 11.52 4.76 6.14
C CYS A 93 10.26 3.91 6.01
N HIS A 94 9.90 3.16 7.04
CA HIS A 94 8.65 2.40 7.06
C HIS A 94 8.22 2.12 8.50
N ARG A 95 7.01 1.57 8.64
CA ARG A 95 6.49 1.07 9.92
C ARG A 95 6.40 -0.43 9.84
N SER A 96 6.64 -1.10 10.96
CA SER A 96 6.32 -2.51 11.06
C SER A 96 5.81 -2.93 12.41
N ARG A 97 4.49 -3.17 12.52
CA ARG A 97 3.88 -3.55 13.79
C ARG A 97 4.36 -4.93 14.25
N PRO A 98 4.39 -5.98 13.41
CA PRO A 98 4.92 -7.27 13.81
C PRO A 98 6.37 -7.18 14.28
N LEU A 99 7.21 -6.39 13.61
CA LEU A 99 8.60 -6.22 14.03
C LEU A 99 8.68 -5.45 15.35
N ALA A 100 7.96 -4.33 15.48
CA ALA A 100 7.91 -3.51 16.70
C ALA A 100 7.51 -4.33 17.93
N GLU A 101 6.49 -5.20 17.79
CA GLU A 101 6.07 -6.13 18.84
C GLU A 101 7.18 -7.13 19.19
N ARG A 102 7.90 -7.67 18.20
CA ARG A 102 8.98 -8.64 18.43
C ARG A 102 10.16 -8.02 19.17
N ILE A 103 10.59 -6.83 18.78
CA ILE A 103 11.75 -6.12 19.38
C ILE A 103 11.42 -5.39 20.69
N SER A 104 10.15 -5.40 21.10
CA SER A 104 9.68 -4.91 22.40
C SER A 104 9.65 -6.06 23.40
N GLU A 105 9.70 -5.77 24.70
CA GLU A 105 9.81 -6.78 25.77
C GLU A 105 8.53 -7.62 25.92
N GLY A 106 8.32 -8.55 24.98
CA GLY A 106 7.36 -9.65 25.06
C GLY A 106 5.97 -9.38 24.45
N PRO A 107 5.17 -10.46 24.22
CA PRO A 107 3.89 -10.41 23.48
C PRO A 107 2.74 -9.64 24.17
N ALA A 108 2.99 -9.02 25.33
CA ALA A 108 1.99 -8.40 26.19
C ALA A 108 2.28 -6.91 26.51
N ALA A 109 3.44 -6.38 26.09
CA ALA A 109 3.72 -4.95 26.18
C ALA A 109 3.14 -4.24 24.95
N GLU A 110 2.46 -3.11 25.15
CA GLU A 110 2.05 -2.23 24.05
C GLU A 110 3.32 -1.76 23.33
N ALA A 111 3.54 -2.25 22.11
CA ALA A 111 4.74 -1.93 21.36
C ALA A 111 4.76 -0.41 21.07
N PRO A 112 5.86 0.30 21.41
CA PRO A 112 5.94 1.72 21.15
C PRO A 112 5.87 2.00 19.66
N GLU A 113 5.32 3.16 19.30
CA GLU A 113 5.31 3.61 17.92
C GLU A 113 6.77 3.70 17.43
N THR A 114 7.11 2.93 16.40
CA THR A 114 8.50 2.73 15.97
C THR A 114 8.67 3.11 14.51
N LEU A 115 9.57 4.05 14.24
CA LEU A 115 10.06 4.31 12.89
C LEU A 115 11.18 3.33 12.56
N PHE A 116 11.00 2.55 11.50
CA PHE A 116 12.06 1.73 10.93
C PHE A 116 12.73 2.47 9.79
N PHE A 117 14.06 2.40 9.72
CA PHE A 117 14.83 2.99 8.62
C PHE A 117 15.79 1.98 7.99
N GLY A 118 16.14 2.16 6.72
CA GLY A 118 17.03 1.28 5.97
C GLY A 118 17.38 1.82 4.59
N ALA A 119 17.86 0.94 3.70
CA ALA A 119 18.33 1.24 2.35
C ALA A 119 19.23 2.50 2.29
N LEU A 120 19.98 2.71 3.37
CA LEU A 120 20.67 3.95 3.70
C LEU A 120 21.94 4.08 2.86
N GLU A 121 22.11 5.23 2.22
CA GLU A 121 23.37 5.62 1.57
C GLU A 121 23.68 7.08 1.84
N ALA A 122 24.96 7.41 1.95
CA ALA A 122 25.44 8.77 2.09
C ALA A 122 26.82 8.90 1.45
N ALA A 123 27.03 9.98 0.69
CA ALA A 123 28.28 10.23 -0.02
C ALA A 123 29.45 10.51 0.94
N ASP A 124 29.17 11.23 2.02
CA ASP A 124 30.13 11.67 3.04
C ASP A 124 29.44 11.87 4.41
N GLU A 125 30.20 12.36 5.40
CA GLU A 125 29.70 12.63 6.75
C GLU A 125 28.61 13.72 6.80
N ALA A 126 28.68 14.71 5.91
CA ALA A 126 27.68 15.78 5.83
C ALA A 126 26.35 15.23 5.31
N ALA A 127 26.38 14.47 4.20
CA ALA A 127 25.22 13.78 3.68
C ALA A 127 24.61 12.82 4.70
N LEU A 128 25.44 12.11 5.47
CA LEU A 128 24.94 11.22 6.52
C LEU A 128 24.28 11.99 7.67
N THR A 129 24.85 13.12 8.08
CA THR A 129 24.25 14.01 9.09
C THR A 129 22.88 14.50 8.62
N ALA A 130 22.76 14.90 7.35
CA ALA A 130 21.49 15.28 6.74
C ALA A 130 20.48 14.12 6.70
N VAL A 131 20.92 12.89 6.41
CA VAL A 131 20.05 11.71 6.47
C VAL A 131 19.60 11.40 7.90
N ILE A 132 20.47 11.51 8.90
CA ILE A 132 20.10 11.34 10.31
C ILE A 132 19.06 12.41 10.72
N ALA A 133 19.25 13.66 10.31
CA ALA A 133 18.27 14.72 10.54
C ALA A 133 16.92 14.41 9.88
N LEU A 134 16.92 13.82 8.68
CA LEU A 134 15.70 13.35 8.03
C LEU A 134 15.04 12.21 8.82
N ILE A 135 15.81 11.24 9.34
CA ILE A 135 15.27 10.18 10.23
C ILE A 135 14.57 10.80 11.45
N ASP A 136 15.20 11.78 12.09
CA ASP A 136 14.63 12.51 13.23
C ASP A 136 13.33 13.24 12.87
N GLU A 137 13.32 13.92 11.72
CA GLU A 137 12.13 14.61 11.22
C GLU A 137 10.98 13.64 10.94
N ARG A 138 11.27 12.48 10.30
CA ARG A 138 10.26 11.45 10.04
C ARG A 138 9.74 10.83 11.33
N ALA A 139 10.63 10.55 12.29
CA ALA A 139 10.24 10.00 13.59
C ALA A 139 9.32 10.96 14.34
N HIS A 140 9.64 12.26 14.32
CA HIS A 140 8.81 13.30 14.93
C HIS A 140 7.45 13.42 14.24
N ARG A 141 7.41 13.45 12.90
CA ARG A 141 6.14 13.51 12.13
C ARG A 141 5.26 12.29 12.37
N LEU A 142 5.86 11.13 12.61
CA LEU A 142 5.16 9.90 12.96
C LEU A 142 4.71 9.86 14.44
N GLY A 143 5.28 10.70 15.31
CA GLY A 143 5.11 10.56 16.75
C GLY A 143 5.76 9.28 17.30
N ALA A 144 6.84 8.82 16.67
CA ALA A 144 7.52 7.59 17.06
C ALA A 144 8.35 7.78 18.35
N ASP A 145 8.10 6.93 19.34
CA ASP A 145 8.88 6.85 20.59
C ASP A 145 10.19 6.08 20.41
N ARG A 146 10.32 5.35 19.30
CA ARG A 146 11.50 4.53 18.98
C ARG A 146 11.88 4.66 17.51
N VAL A 147 13.19 4.65 17.26
CA VAL A 147 13.76 4.59 15.92
C VAL A 147 14.70 3.39 15.85
N PHE A 148 14.50 2.52 14.86
CA PHE A 148 15.23 1.27 14.74
C PHE A 148 15.68 0.98 13.30
N GLY A 149 16.92 0.54 13.11
CA GLY A 149 17.46 0.24 11.77
C GLY A 149 18.99 0.09 11.77
N PRO A 150 19.67 -0.05 10.63
CA PRO A 150 19.13 -0.15 9.28
C PRO A 150 18.44 -1.50 9.03
N VAL A 151 17.22 -1.50 8.49
CA VAL A 151 16.43 -2.69 8.11
C VAL A 151 15.67 -2.45 6.79
N SER A 152 15.71 -3.39 5.85
CA SER A 152 15.20 -3.20 4.48
C SER A 152 14.38 -4.40 3.95
N PRO A 153 13.07 -4.45 4.25
CA PRO A 153 12.41 -3.77 5.36
C PRO A 153 12.62 -4.48 6.71
N LEU A 154 12.92 -5.78 6.72
CA LEU A 154 13.02 -6.56 7.95
C LEU A 154 14.46 -7.06 8.20
N PRO A 155 14.86 -7.29 9.47
CA PRO A 155 16.17 -7.88 9.81
C PRO A 155 16.44 -9.24 9.16
N ASN A 156 15.41 -10.06 8.93
CA ASN A 156 15.50 -11.36 8.26
C ASN A 156 15.40 -11.27 6.72
N VAL A 157 15.45 -10.06 6.15
CA VAL A 157 15.55 -9.80 4.72
C VAL A 157 16.92 -9.24 4.41
N THR A 158 17.20 -8.02 4.88
CA THR A 158 18.50 -7.36 4.75
C THR A 158 18.55 -6.23 5.77
N GLY A 159 19.68 -6.08 6.45
CA GLY A 159 19.86 -5.00 7.42
C GLY A 159 21.16 -5.13 8.20
N GLY A 160 21.34 -4.19 9.12
CA GLY A 160 22.54 -4.08 9.94
C GLY A 160 23.45 -2.95 9.48
N LEU A 161 24.25 -2.48 10.43
CA LEU A 161 25.29 -1.49 10.29
C LEU A 161 26.63 -2.17 10.58
N VAL A 162 27.52 -2.21 9.60
CA VAL A 162 28.90 -2.67 9.76
C VAL A 162 29.65 -1.68 10.66
N THR A 163 30.23 -2.21 11.74
CA THR A 163 31.01 -1.47 12.74
C THR A 163 32.50 -1.80 12.66
N ALA A 164 32.88 -2.97 12.13
CA ALA A 164 34.28 -3.35 11.88
C ALA A 164 34.40 -4.30 10.67
N GLY A 165 35.61 -4.42 10.11
CA GLY A 165 35.89 -5.28 8.95
C GLY A 165 35.76 -4.58 7.59
N HIS A 166 35.75 -3.24 7.54
CA HIS A 166 35.55 -2.44 6.33
C HIS A 166 36.54 -2.70 5.19
N ASP A 167 37.71 -3.28 5.48
CA ASP A 167 38.72 -3.68 4.50
C ASP A 167 38.28 -4.86 3.64
N HIS A 168 37.30 -5.63 4.10
CA HIS A 168 36.71 -6.71 3.34
C HIS A 168 35.52 -6.19 2.52
N PRO A 169 35.35 -6.69 1.28
CA PRO A 169 34.16 -6.38 0.51
C PRO A 169 32.95 -7.07 1.15
N GLY A 170 31.79 -6.40 1.12
CA GLY A 170 30.53 -7.06 1.41
C GLY A 170 30.28 -8.21 0.44
N PHE A 171 29.35 -9.10 0.78
CA PHE A 171 28.96 -10.22 -0.07
C PHE A 171 27.45 -10.31 -0.13
N PHE A 172 26.94 -11.15 -1.04
CA PHE A 172 25.50 -11.25 -1.26
C PHE A 172 24.72 -11.53 0.03
N ASP A 173 23.54 -10.92 0.14
CA ASP A 173 22.64 -11.04 1.30
C ASP A 173 23.20 -10.50 2.63
N THR A 174 24.10 -9.49 2.55
CA THR A 174 24.63 -8.79 3.73
C THR A 174 24.64 -7.28 3.56
N ALA A 175 24.68 -6.56 4.68
CA ALA A 175 24.88 -5.12 4.69
C ALA A 175 26.37 -4.76 4.49
N TRP A 176 26.62 -3.62 3.88
CA TRP A 176 27.93 -2.99 3.84
C TRP A 176 27.76 -1.46 3.83
N ASN A 177 28.46 -0.77 4.72
CA ASN A 177 28.52 0.70 4.79
C ASN A 177 29.95 1.17 5.03
N PRO A 178 30.29 2.44 4.72
CA PRO A 178 31.56 3.03 5.10
C PRO A 178 31.78 3.15 6.60
N ALA A 179 33.05 3.24 7.00
CA ALA A 179 33.48 3.32 8.40
C ALA A 179 32.97 4.56 9.15
N PHE A 180 32.65 5.65 8.45
CA PHE A 180 32.15 6.88 9.09
C PHE A 180 30.70 6.79 9.57
N PHE A 181 29.95 5.75 9.20
CA PHE A 181 28.54 5.64 9.59
C PHE A 181 28.36 5.39 11.10
N ALA A 182 29.07 4.40 11.65
CA ALA A 182 28.89 4.01 13.05
C ALA A 182 29.21 5.14 14.05
N PRO A 183 30.32 5.90 13.90
CA PRO A 183 30.59 7.07 14.74
C PRO A 183 29.50 8.14 14.64
N ALA A 184 28.97 8.42 13.44
CA ALA A 184 27.93 9.43 13.25
C ALA A 184 26.60 9.06 13.94
N PHE A 185 26.15 7.81 13.80
CA PHE A 185 24.95 7.35 14.51
C PHE A 185 25.14 7.34 16.03
N ARG A 186 26.32 6.96 16.53
CA ARG A 186 26.63 7.02 17.97
C ARG A 186 26.59 8.46 18.48
N ALA A 187 27.14 9.42 17.72
CA ALA A 187 27.06 10.84 18.05
C ALA A 187 25.61 11.38 18.05
N ALA A 188 24.74 10.81 17.21
CA ALA A 188 23.31 11.11 17.18
C ALA A 188 22.47 10.39 18.26
N GLY A 189 23.12 9.70 19.21
CA GLY A 189 22.46 9.06 20.35
C GLY A 189 21.86 7.69 20.08
N PHE A 190 22.19 7.05 18.94
CA PHE A 190 21.80 5.66 18.70
C PHE A 190 22.69 4.69 19.49
N ARG A 191 22.07 3.62 19.99
CA ARG A 191 22.73 2.53 20.70
C ARG A 191 22.76 1.29 19.83
N GLU A 192 23.80 0.49 19.98
CA GLU A 192 23.93 -0.79 19.28
C GLU A 192 22.94 -1.81 19.85
N TRP A 193 22.28 -2.56 18.96
CA TRP A 193 21.32 -3.59 19.28
C TRP A 193 21.65 -4.86 18.49
N GLY A 194 21.64 -6.02 19.16
CA GLY A 194 21.88 -7.31 18.50
C GLY A 194 23.24 -7.37 17.78
N PRO A 195 24.38 -7.28 18.50
CA PRO A 195 25.69 -7.43 17.88
C PRO A 195 25.81 -8.81 17.22
N ALA A 196 26.40 -8.82 16.03
CA ALA A 196 26.50 -9.98 15.17
C ALA A 196 27.78 -9.95 14.33
N GLN A 197 28.16 -11.12 13.81
CA GLN A 197 29.35 -11.28 12.99
C GLN A 197 29.03 -12.08 11.73
N THR A 198 29.54 -11.62 10.59
CA THR A 198 29.65 -12.48 9.39
C THR A 198 30.93 -13.30 9.48
N TRP A 199 30.96 -14.46 8.84
CA TRP A 199 32.11 -15.37 8.91
C TRP A 199 32.60 -15.76 7.53
N GLU A 200 33.89 -16.08 7.43
CA GLU A 200 34.50 -16.70 6.25
C GLU A 200 35.17 -18.00 6.67
N VAL A 201 34.98 -19.06 5.87
CA VAL A 201 35.62 -20.37 6.05
C VAL A 201 36.36 -20.72 4.77
N ALA A 202 37.66 -20.98 4.87
CA ALA A 202 38.48 -21.41 3.74
C ALA A 202 38.20 -22.88 3.42
N VAL A 203 37.63 -23.19 2.25
CA VAL A 203 37.19 -24.55 1.88
C VAL A 203 38.35 -25.56 1.89
N GLY A 204 39.55 -25.12 1.52
CA GLY A 204 40.74 -25.98 1.51
C GLY A 204 41.22 -26.45 2.88
N GLU A 205 40.76 -25.82 3.96
CA GLU A 205 41.18 -26.11 5.34
C GLU A 205 40.17 -27.02 6.07
N ILE A 206 39.04 -27.34 5.43
CA ILE A 206 37.94 -28.08 6.06
C ILE A 206 38.01 -29.58 5.72
N PRO A 207 37.78 -30.48 6.70
CA PRO A 207 37.47 -31.87 6.43
C PRO A 207 36.21 -31.99 5.55
N HIS A 208 36.36 -32.60 4.37
CA HIS A 208 35.37 -32.57 3.28
C HIS A 208 34.74 -33.95 2.99
N ALA A 209 34.75 -34.85 3.97
CA ALA A 209 34.14 -36.17 3.85
C ALA A 209 32.62 -36.03 3.78
N ARG A 210 32.03 -36.48 2.67
CA ARG A 210 30.58 -36.51 2.46
C ARG A 210 29.93 -37.62 3.29
N ALA A 211 28.74 -37.36 3.84
CA ALA A 211 27.97 -38.42 4.46
C ALA A 211 27.42 -39.37 3.37
N THR A 212 27.67 -40.68 3.52
CA THR A 212 27.15 -41.71 2.62
C THR A 212 25.66 -41.90 2.84
N SER A 213 24.95 -42.45 1.84
CA SER A 213 23.54 -42.83 1.99
C SER A 213 23.32 -43.79 3.17
N THR A 214 24.29 -44.66 3.44
CA THR A 214 24.29 -45.56 4.61
C THR A 214 24.44 -44.83 5.94
N GLN A 215 25.20 -43.72 5.99
CA GLN A 215 25.29 -42.88 7.19
C GLN A 215 23.97 -42.13 7.44
N TRP A 216 23.34 -41.59 6.40
CA TRP A 216 22.02 -40.96 6.53
C TRP A 216 20.96 -41.95 7.04
N ALA A 217 20.89 -43.15 6.43
CA ALA A 217 19.97 -44.21 6.85
C ALA A 217 20.23 -44.69 8.28
N ALA A 218 21.50 -44.77 8.71
CA ALA A 218 21.85 -45.12 10.09
C ALA A 218 21.32 -44.10 11.12
N HIS A 219 21.06 -42.85 10.70
CA HIS A 219 20.41 -41.82 11.50
C HIS A 219 18.88 -41.74 11.27
N GLY A 220 18.30 -42.66 10.49
CA GLY A 220 16.87 -42.65 10.13
C GLY A 220 16.47 -41.48 9.23
N LEU A 221 17.40 -41.02 8.39
CA LEU A 221 17.27 -39.83 7.56
C LEU A 221 17.58 -40.14 6.10
N ARG A 222 17.05 -39.31 5.19
CA ARG A 222 17.44 -39.31 3.78
C ARG A 222 17.55 -37.89 3.25
N ARG A 223 18.44 -37.71 2.28
CA ARG A 223 18.57 -36.46 1.51
C ARG A 223 17.53 -36.45 0.41
N ARG A 224 16.83 -35.32 0.24
CA ARG A 224 15.98 -35.05 -0.92
C ARG A 224 16.76 -34.27 -1.98
N PRO A 225 16.66 -34.66 -3.27
CA PRO A 225 17.26 -33.89 -4.34
C PRO A 225 16.54 -32.55 -4.49
N VAL A 226 17.30 -31.47 -4.57
CA VAL A 226 16.77 -30.15 -4.92
C VAL A 226 17.16 -29.85 -6.37
N SER A 227 16.21 -29.33 -7.15
CA SER A 227 16.42 -28.94 -8.53
C SER A 227 16.07 -27.46 -8.71
N ARG A 228 16.76 -26.80 -9.64
CA ARG A 228 16.46 -25.41 -10.05
C ARG A 228 15.03 -25.23 -10.57
N TRP A 229 14.42 -26.31 -11.07
CA TRP A 229 13.06 -26.31 -11.64
C TRP A 229 12.00 -26.61 -10.58
N ASP A 230 12.39 -27.19 -9.43
CA ASP A 230 11.48 -27.60 -8.34
C ASP A 230 11.62 -26.68 -7.10
N LEU A 231 12.09 -25.46 -7.32
CA LEU A 231 12.35 -24.49 -6.26
C LEU A 231 11.13 -24.18 -5.41
N ARG A 232 9.95 -24.12 -6.02
CA ARG A 232 8.71 -23.81 -5.30
C ARG A 232 8.34 -24.89 -4.30
N SER A 233 8.54 -26.15 -4.66
CA SER A 233 8.26 -27.28 -3.77
C SER A 233 9.28 -27.32 -2.64
N PHE A 234 10.57 -27.14 -2.94
CA PHE A 234 11.60 -26.99 -1.91
C PHE A 234 11.29 -25.84 -0.94
N ALA A 235 10.92 -24.66 -1.47
CA ALA A 235 10.51 -23.50 -0.67
C ALA A 235 9.36 -23.84 0.28
N GLY A 236 8.31 -24.51 -0.24
CA GLY A 236 7.14 -24.92 0.54
C GLY A 236 7.49 -25.89 1.66
N ARG A 237 8.41 -26.84 1.43
CA ARG A 237 8.85 -27.83 2.43
C ARG A 237 9.80 -27.26 3.47
N MET A 238 10.62 -26.28 3.09
CA MET A 238 11.57 -25.61 3.98
C MET A 238 10.89 -24.61 4.92
N LEU A 239 9.85 -23.92 4.45
CA LEU A 239 9.24 -22.78 5.16
C LEU A 239 8.76 -23.09 6.60
N PRO A 240 8.05 -24.22 6.88
CA PRO A 240 7.61 -24.53 8.24
C PRO A 240 8.80 -24.66 9.21
N THR A 241 9.84 -25.36 8.77
CA THR A 241 11.06 -25.59 9.54
C THR A 241 11.85 -24.33 9.76
N LEU A 242 11.95 -23.49 8.72
CA LEU A 242 12.59 -22.19 8.79
C LEU A 242 11.89 -21.32 9.85
N ASN A 243 10.56 -21.19 9.78
CA ASN A 243 9.81 -20.40 10.77
C ASN A 243 9.93 -20.96 12.18
N ALA A 244 9.90 -22.29 12.36
CA ALA A 244 10.05 -22.91 13.66
C ALA A 244 11.45 -22.74 14.26
N ALA A 245 12.51 -22.86 13.44
CA ALA A 245 13.90 -22.79 13.89
C ALA A 245 14.28 -21.39 14.40
N PHE A 246 13.70 -20.34 13.82
CA PHE A 246 14.04 -18.95 14.14
C PHE A 246 13.00 -18.22 14.99
N ALA A 247 11.87 -18.85 15.32
CA ALA A 247 10.76 -18.25 16.05
C ALA A 247 11.16 -17.59 17.37
N ALA A 248 12.19 -18.11 18.06
CA ALA A 248 12.65 -17.59 19.34
C ALA A 248 13.47 -16.30 19.25
N LEU A 249 14.03 -15.96 18.08
CA LEU A 249 14.89 -14.79 17.93
C LEU A 249 14.11 -13.48 18.12
N PRO A 250 14.63 -12.50 18.89
CA PRO A 250 13.88 -11.32 19.30
C PRO A 250 13.42 -10.43 18.15
N TYR A 251 14.02 -10.50 16.98
CA TYR A 251 13.62 -9.73 15.80
C TYR A 251 12.83 -10.53 14.76
N TYR A 252 12.70 -11.84 14.94
CA TYR A 252 12.22 -12.71 13.87
C TYR A 252 10.72 -12.60 13.69
N THR A 253 10.34 -12.09 12.53
CA THR A 253 8.97 -12.07 12.03
C THR A 253 8.74 -13.29 11.13
N PRO A 254 7.67 -14.08 11.34
CA PRO A 254 7.41 -15.26 10.55
C PRO A 254 7.32 -14.94 9.05
N ILE A 255 8.10 -15.68 8.25
CA ILE A 255 8.12 -15.52 6.79
C ILE A 255 6.82 -16.10 6.22
N SER A 256 6.14 -15.32 5.38
CA SER A 256 4.94 -15.77 4.69
C SER A 256 5.28 -16.51 3.38
N PRO A 257 4.38 -17.35 2.83
CA PRO A 257 4.57 -17.93 1.50
C PRO A 257 4.67 -16.88 0.37
N ALA A 258 4.09 -15.68 0.55
CA ALA A 258 4.25 -14.59 -0.41
C ALA A 258 5.66 -13.98 -0.34
N GLN A 259 6.15 -13.71 0.87
CA GLN A 259 7.51 -13.24 1.11
C GLN A 259 8.55 -14.21 0.56
N LEU A 260 8.46 -15.50 0.92
CA LEU A 260 9.41 -16.50 0.45
C LEU A 260 9.42 -16.61 -1.08
N ARG A 261 8.25 -16.52 -1.73
CA ARG A 261 8.17 -16.53 -3.20
C ARG A 261 8.84 -15.31 -3.85
N SER A 262 8.67 -14.13 -3.26
CA SER A 262 9.31 -12.90 -3.74
C SER A 262 10.83 -12.97 -3.56
N GLN A 263 11.30 -13.33 -2.36
CA GLN A 263 12.74 -13.46 -2.08
C GLN A 263 13.42 -14.55 -2.92
N MET A 264 12.68 -15.62 -3.27
CA MET A 264 13.19 -16.68 -4.15
C MET A 264 13.03 -16.39 -5.65
N ALA A 265 12.40 -15.28 -6.03
CA ALA A 265 12.25 -14.90 -7.43
C ALA A 265 13.63 -14.63 -8.06
N GLY A 266 13.88 -15.18 -9.24
CA GLY A 266 15.16 -15.01 -9.93
C GLY A 266 16.34 -15.80 -9.35
N MET A 267 16.24 -16.37 -8.14
CA MET A 267 17.31 -17.16 -7.52
C MET A 267 17.69 -18.42 -8.30
N ALA A 268 16.79 -18.96 -9.13
CA ALA A 268 17.06 -20.14 -9.97
C ALA A 268 18.30 -20.00 -10.87
N ALA A 269 18.63 -18.77 -11.28
CA ALA A 269 19.81 -18.49 -12.10
C ALA A 269 21.12 -18.51 -11.27
N LEU A 270 21.02 -18.20 -9.96
CA LEU A 270 22.14 -18.12 -9.03
C LEU A 270 22.50 -19.51 -8.47
N MET A 271 21.55 -20.43 -8.41
CA MET A 271 21.71 -21.68 -7.68
C MET A 271 22.67 -22.68 -8.31
N ASP A 272 23.48 -23.27 -7.43
CA ASP A 272 24.11 -24.56 -7.63
C ASP A 272 23.36 -25.61 -6.80
N PRO A 273 22.55 -26.50 -7.41
CA PRO A 273 21.79 -27.50 -6.68
C PRO A 273 22.63 -28.46 -5.83
N SER A 274 23.93 -28.58 -6.10
CA SER A 274 24.83 -29.41 -5.28
C SER A 274 25.09 -28.80 -3.90
N LEU A 275 24.97 -27.48 -3.77
CA LEU A 275 25.19 -26.73 -2.53
C LEU A 275 23.94 -26.65 -1.64
N ILE A 276 22.81 -27.17 -2.12
CA ILE A 276 21.55 -27.18 -1.36
C ILE A 276 21.34 -28.57 -0.78
N VAL A 277 21.06 -28.60 0.51
CA VAL A 277 20.81 -29.83 1.26
C VAL A 277 19.45 -29.71 1.92
N ASP A 278 18.57 -30.66 1.61
CA ASP A 278 17.24 -30.83 2.17
C ASP A 278 17.16 -32.23 2.76
N VAL A 279 16.90 -32.35 4.07
CA VAL A 279 16.88 -33.62 4.78
C VAL A 279 15.51 -33.86 5.40
N VAL A 280 15.04 -35.10 5.27
CA VAL A 280 13.76 -35.58 5.79
C VAL A 280 13.96 -36.93 6.47
N GLY A 281 12.99 -37.40 7.26
CA GLY A 281 13.01 -38.76 7.81
C GLY A 281 13.01 -39.82 6.71
N GLU A 282 13.68 -40.94 6.97
CA GLU A 282 13.76 -42.04 6.00
C GLU A 282 12.38 -42.55 5.56
N THR A 283 11.43 -42.62 6.50
CA THR A 283 10.07 -43.12 6.27
C THR A 283 9.04 -42.02 6.02
N GLU A 284 9.46 -40.76 5.96
CA GLU A 284 8.57 -39.63 5.74
C GLU A 284 8.32 -39.38 4.24
N ASP A 285 7.10 -38.95 3.91
CA ASP A 285 6.68 -38.64 2.54
C ASP A 285 7.53 -37.53 1.92
N ASP A 286 7.58 -37.49 0.59
CA ASP A 286 8.37 -36.49 -0.16
C ASP A 286 7.90 -35.04 0.09
N ASP A 287 6.65 -34.84 0.46
CA ASP A 287 6.06 -33.52 0.77
C ASP A 287 6.23 -33.09 2.24
N ALA A 288 6.79 -33.94 3.10
CA ALA A 288 6.97 -33.62 4.52
C ALA A 288 7.90 -32.39 4.71
N PRO A 289 7.70 -31.58 5.77
CA PRO A 289 8.62 -30.49 6.09
C PRO A 289 10.06 -30.97 6.28
N SER A 290 11.03 -30.16 5.89
CA SER A 290 12.45 -30.51 6.08
C SER A 290 12.77 -30.68 7.57
N ARG A 291 13.40 -31.78 7.99
CA ARG A 291 13.92 -31.87 9.37
C ARG A 291 15.13 -30.96 9.57
N CYS A 292 15.94 -30.80 8.53
CA CYS A 292 17.04 -29.84 8.46
C CYS A 292 17.33 -29.48 7.01
N PHE A 293 17.80 -28.26 6.78
CA PHE A 293 18.19 -27.78 5.46
C PHE A 293 19.37 -26.79 5.53
N ALA A 294 20.08 -26.67 4.41
CA ALA A 294 21.05 -25.60 4.16
C ALA A 294 20.86 -25.06 2.73
N LEU A 295 20.75 -23.74 2.62
CA LEU A 295 20.66 -23.00 1.36
C LEU A 295 21.94 -22.20 1.15
N VAL A 296 22.81 -22.71 0.29
CA VAL A 296 24.08 -22.07 -0.08
C VAL A 296 24.05 -21.74 -1.57
N LEU A 297 24.53 -20.55 -1.92
CA LEU A 297 24.59 -20.05 -3.29
C LEU A 297 26.01 -19.62 -3.66
N PRO A 298 26.46 -19.78 -4.91
CA PRO A 298 27.59 -19.01 -5.44
C PRO A 298 27.37 -17.51 -5.20
N ASP A 299 28.39 -16.76 -4.77
CA ASP A 299 28.27 -15.32 -4.47
C ASP A 299 28.06 -14.50 -5.77
N PRO A 300 26.85 -13.94 -6.02
CA PRO A 300 26.60 -13.14 -7.20
C PRO A 300 27.01 -11.67 -7.05
N ALA A 301 27.50 -11.22 -5.88
CA ALA A 301 27.77 -9.80 -5.62
C ALA A 301 28.65 -9.13 -6.70
N PRO A 302 29.72 -9.76 -7.24
CA PRO A 302 30.52 -9.16 -8.31
C PRO A 302 29.73 -8.89 -9.60
N VAL A 303 28.74 -9.73 -9.92
CA VAL A 303 27.86 -9.53 -11.09
C VAL A 303 26.81 -8.49 -10.75
N LEU A 304 26.15 -8.59 -9.59
CA LEU A 304 25.12 -7.62 -9.19
C LEU A 304 25.65 -6.18 -9.13
N ARG A 305 26.89 -5.97 -8.68
CA ARG A 305 27.57 -4.66 -8.69
C ARG A 305 27.67 -4.08 -10.10
N ARG A 306 28.09 -4.86 -11.09
CA ARG A 306 28.22 -4.41 -12.49
C ARG A 306 26.90 -4.00 -13.12
N HIS A 307 25.80 -4.61 -12.68
CA HIS A 307 24.46 -4.33 -13.18
C HIS A 307 23.65 -3.41 -12.24
N GLY A 308 24.28 -2.82 -11.21
CA GLY A 308 23.64 -1.91 -10.27
C GLY A 308 22.42 -2.51 -9.56
N GLY A 309 22.50 -3.78 -9.16
CA GLY A 309 21.42 -4.49 -8.47
C GLY A 309 20.27 -4.96 -9.37
N ARG A 310 20.38 -4.84 -10.69
CA ARG A 310 19.32 -5.26 -11.63
C ARG A 310 19.55 -6.70 -12.10
N LEU A 311 18.67 -7.61 -11.70
CA LEU A 311 18.71 -9.01 -12.16
C LEU A 311 17.93 -9.21 -13.48
N GLY A 312 18.23 -8.37 -14.49
CA GLY A 312 17.62 -8.47 -15.82
C GLY A 312 18.28 -9.53 -16.73
N PRO A 313 17.81 -9.68 -17.98
CA PRO A 313 18.39 -10.63 -18.93
C PRO A 313 19.92 -10.48 -19.13
N ALA A 314 20.42 -9.24 -19.09
CA ALA A 314 21.86 -8.96 -19.20
C ALA A 314 22.66 -9.49 -18.00
N ALA A 315 22.15 -9.28 -16.77
CA ALA A 315 22.78 -9.79 -15.55
C ALA A 315 22.73 -11.31 -15.48
N ILE A 316 21.61 -11.93 -15.89
CA ILE A 316 21.48 -13.39 -15.98
C ILE A 316 22.46 -13.95 -17.01
N ALA A 317 22.60 -13.33 -18.18
CA ALA A 317 23.57 -13.75 -19.18
C ALA A 317 25.02 -13.64 -18.67
N ASP A 318 25.35 -12.56 -17.95
CA ASP A 318 26.66 -12.35 -17.34
C ASP A 318 26.97 -13.40 -16.25
N LEU A 319 25.98 -13.66 -15.38
CA LEU A 319 26.04 -14.70 -14.36
C LEU A 319 26.26 -16.09 -14.97
N LEU A 320 25.47 -16.47 -15.98
CA LEU A 320 25.61 -17.77 -16.64
C LEU A 320 26.96 -17.91 -17.35
N ARG A 321 27.46 -16.83 -17.96
CA ARG A 321 28.77 -16.79 -18.64
C ARG A 321 29.94 -16.89 -17.65
N HIS A 322 29.78 -16.36 -16.44
CA HIS A 322 30.85 -16.30 -15.44
C HIS A 322 30.66 -17.21 -14.23
N ARG A 323 29.64 -18.07 -14.24
CA ARG A 323 29.32 -18.99 -13.14
C ARG A 323 30.50 -19.85 -12.67
N THR A 324 31.36 -20.30 -13.59
CA THR A 324 32.54 -21.14 -13.26
C THR A 324 33.71 -20.34 -12.68
N ARG A 325 33.63 -19.01 -12.71
CA ARG A 325 34.57 -18.08 -12.08
C ARG A 325 34.11 -17.61 -10.71
N LEU A 326 32.84 -17.81 -10.36
CA LEU A 326 32.34 -17.57 -9.01
C LEU A 326 32.87 -18.68 -8.11
N ARG A 327 33.94 -18.36 -7.36
CA ARG A 327 34.65 -19.30 -6.49
C ARG A 327 34.39 -19.05 -5.01
N ASP A 328 33.63 -18.02 -4.68
CA ASP A 328 33.14 -17.78 -3.32
C ASP A 328 31.65 -18.18 -3.27
N ALA A 329 31.22 -18.79 -2.18
CA ALA A 329 29.84 -19.18 -1.93
C ALA A 329 29.33 -18.54 -0.64
N VAL A 330 28.01 -18.31 -0.54
CA VAL A 330 27.34 -17.70 0.58
C VAL A 330 26.32 -18.68 1.16
N LEU A 331 26.47 -19.01 2.44
CA LEU A 331 25.42 -19.64 3.22
C LEU A 331 24.39 -18.57 3.59
N ILE A 332 23.26 -18.59 2.89
CA ILE A 332 22.14 -17.67 3.07
C ILE A 332 21.42 -17.98 4.37
N ILE A 333 21.00 -19.25 4.50
CA ILE A 333 20.23 -19.71 5.64
C ILE A 333 20.36 -21.22 5.83
N GLN A 334 20.33 -21.64 7.09
CA GLN A 334 20.25 -23.04 7.50
C GLN A 334 19.28 -23.15 8.68
N GLY A 335 18.60 -24.28 8.80
CA GLY A 335 17.64 -24.48 9.88
C GLY A 335 17.50 -25.94 10.24
N THR A 336 17.26 -26.19 11.52
CA THR A 336 16.91 -27.52 12.05
C THR A 336 15.60 -27.36 12.83
N ASP A 337 14.63 -28.22 12.52
CA ASP A 337 13.37 -28.27 13.26
C ASP A 337 13.69 -28.46 14.76
N PRO A 338 13.10 -27.65 15.66
CA PRO A 338 13.39 -27.68 17.09
C PRO A 338 13.37 -29.08 17.72
N ARG A 339 12.53 -30.00 17.21
CA ARG A 339 12.42 -31.38 17.71
C ARG A 339 13.69 -32.22 17.46
N PHE A 340 14.52 -31.81 16.51
CA PHE A 340 15.75 -32.52 16.12
C PHE A 340 17.02 -31.69 16.40
N GLN A 341 16.91 -30.56 17.09
CA GLN A 341 18.09 -29.80 17.53
C GLN A 341 18.90 -30.58 18.57
N GLY A 342 20.21 -30.33 18.64
CA GLY A 342 21.11 -31.03 19.57
C GLY A 342 21.49 -32.47 19.17
N THR A 343 20.97 -33.00 18.05
CA THR A 343 21.23 -34.36 17.57
C THR A 343 22.47 -34.50 16.68
N GLY A 344 23.16 -33.40 16.38
CA GLY A 344 24.27 -33.37 15.41
C GLY A 344 23.85 -33.27 13.94
N LEU A 345 22.54 -33.20 13.65
CA LEU A 345 21.99 -33.16 12.30
C LEU A 345 22.55 -32.01 11.44
N LEU A 346 22.63 -30.80 11.99
CA LEU A 346 23.18 -29.65 11.28
C LEU A 346 24.64 -29.85 10.89
N SER A 347 25.45 -30.49 11.75
CA SER A 347 26.85 -30.80 11.44
C SER A 347 27.00 -31.78 10.28
N LEU A 348 26.11 -32.77 10.17
CA LEU A 348 26.07 -33.68 9.02
C LEU A 348 25.69 -32.94 7.73
N VAL A 349 24.66 -32.09 7.79
CA VAL A 349 24.23 -31.26 6.65
C VAL A 349 25.36 -30.34 6.18
N ILE A 350 26.07 -29.70 7.10
CA ILE A 350 27.20 -28.82 6.79
C ILE A 350 28.40 -29.60 6.24
N GLY A 351 28.66 -30.82 6.71
CA GLY A 351 29.67 -31.70 6.11
C GLY A 351 29.40 -32.00 4.63
N ASP A 352 28.14 -32.23 4.28
CA ASP A 352 27.70 -32.42 2.89
C ASP A 352 27.89 -31.15 2.05
N VAL A 353 27.59 -29.97 2.62
CA VAL A 353 27.87 -28.67 2.00
C VAL A 353 29.37 -28.50 1.74
N TYR A 354 30.23 -28.78 2.71
CA TYR A 354 31.69 -28.68 2.55
C TYR A 354 32.22 -29.61 1.47
N SER A 355 31.71 -30.84 1.43
CA SER A 355 32.07 -31.79 0.36
C SER A 355 31.65 -31.29 -1.03
N ALA A 356 30.44 -30.72 -1.15
CA ALA A 356 29.95 -30.14 -2.40
C ALA A 356 30.77 -28.90 -2.82
N LEU A 357 31.13 -28.03 -1.87
CA LEU A 357 31.99 -26.87 -2.11
C LEU A 357 33.38 -27.28 -2.62
N ALA A 358 34.00 -28.28 -1.99
CA ALA A 358 35.29 -28.81 -2.41
C ALA A 358 35.21 -29.43 -3.83
N ALA A 359 34.18 -30.24 -4.09
CA ALA A 359 33.96 -30.86 -5.40
C ALA A 359 33.66 -29.84 -6.52
N GLY A 360 32.96 -28.75 -6.20
CA GLY A 360 32.71 -27.63 -7.12
C GLY A 360 33.92 -26.71 -7.33
N GLY A 361 34.98 -26.89 -6.53
CA GLY A 361 36.18 -26.06 -6.55
C GLY A 361 35.94 -24.64 -6.03
N TYR A 362 35.03 -24.46 -5.08
CA TYR A 362 34.87 -23.19 -4.37
C TYR A 362 36.05 -22.99 -3.42
N ARG A 363 36.54 -21.75 -3.30
CA ARG A 363 37.65 -21.37 -2.41
C ARG A 363 37.18 -21.08 -1.00
N ARG A 364 36.03 -20.43 -0.85
CA ARG A 364 35.56 -19.86 0.43
C ARG A 364 34.05 -20.00 0.57
N LEU A 365 33.62 -20.30 1.80
CA LEU A 365 32.25 -20.16 2.24
C LEU A 365 32.14 -18.91 3.12
N ARG A 366 31.28 -17.98 2.74
CA ARG A 366 30.88 -16.85 3.57
C ARG A 366 29.55 -17.15 4.23
N VAL A 367 29.41 -16.77 5.49
CA VAL A 367 28.21 -17.00 6.28
C VAL A 367 27.63 -15.64 6.63
N THR A 368 26.34 -15.48 6.36
CA THR A 368 25.55 -14.31 6.78
C THR A 368 25.60 -14.14 8.30
N PHE A 369 25.13 -12.99 8.80
CA PHE A 369 25.41 -12.61 10.18
C PHE A 369 24.87 -13.62 11.20
N ILE A 370 25.69 -13.96 12.18
CA ILE A 370 25.35 -14.77 13.35
C ILE A 370 25.39 -13.82 14.55
N ALA A 371 24.25 -13.67 15.21
CA ALA A 371 24.16 -12.88 16.43
C ALA A 371 25.00 -13.51 17.55
N GLU A 372 25.62 -12.68 18.39
CA GLU A 372 26.51 -13.13 19.47
C GLU A 372 25.76 -13.94 20.55
N ASP A 373 24.45 -13.76 20.66
CA ASP A 373 23.56 -14.55 21.52
C ASP A 373 23.27 -15.97 20.99
N ASN A 374 23.78 -16.32 19.81
CA ASN A 374 23.70 -17.66 19.21
C ASN A 374 25.10 -18.31 19.06
N PRO A 375 25.81 -18.61 20.18
CA PRO A 375 27.16 -19.17 20.13
C PRO A 375 27.20 -20.58 19.53
N ALA A 376 26.08 -21.32 19.56
CA ALA A 376 26.00 -22.66 19.01
C ALA A 376 26.18 -22.68 17.48
N SER A 377 25.59 -21.71 16.76
CA SER A 377 25.76 -21.58 15.32
C SER A 377 27.19 -21.15 14.96
N ALA A 378 27.74 -20.18 15.68
CA ALA A 378 29.12 -19.71 15.49
C ALA A 378 30.15 -20.83 15.71
N ALA A 379 29.94 -21.69 16.72
CA ALA A 379 30.83 -22.80 17.03
C ALA A 379 30.97 -23.82 15.88
N VAL A 380 29.96 -23.97 15.02
CA VAL A 380 30.04 -24.86 13.84
C VAL A 380 31.10 -24.37 12.87
N PHE A 381 31.15 -23.06 12.62
CA PHE A 381 32.10 -22.47 11.67
C PHE A 381 33.48 -22.28 12.30
N ALA A 382 33.55 -21.91 13.59
CA ALA A 382 34.82 -21.82 14.30
C ALA A 382 35.57 -23.16 14.33
N LYS A 383 34.86 -24.29 14.55
CA LYS A 383 35.46 -25.64 14.48
C LYS A 383 35.97 -26.01 13.09
N ALA A 384 35.42 -25.40 12.04
CA ALA A 384 35.85 -25.58 10.67
C ALA A 384 36.98 -24.62 10.24
N GLY A 385 37.61 -23.91 11.19
CA GLY A 385 38.65 -22.92 10.90
C GLY A 385 38.13 -21.57 10.43
N GLY A 386 36.83 -21.31 10.58
CA GLY A 386 36.21 -20.05 10.19
C GLY A 386 36.68 -18.86 11.03
N THR A 387 36.76 -17.69 10.40
CA THR A 387 37.12 -16.42 11.03
C THR A 387 36.02 -15.37 10.84
N PRO A 388 35.73 -14.53 11.85
CA PRO A 388 34.85 -13.38 11.67
C PRO A 388 35.38 -12.43 10.58
N LEU A 389 34.49 -11.95 9.70
CA LEU A 389 34.82 -11.08 8.57
C LEU A 389 34.38 -9.63 8.79
N HIS A 390 33.11 -9.44 9.20
CA HIS A 390 32.56 -8.13 9.56
C HIS A 390 31.84 -8.23 10.90
N SER A 391 32.03 -7.23 11.75
CA SER A 391 31.16 -6.98 12.91
C SER A 391 30.05 -6.03 12.50
N LEU A 392 28.82 -6.32 12.91
CA LEU A 392 27.67 -5.47 12.63
C LEU A 392 26.67 -5.49 13.78
N CYS A 393 25.80 -4.49 13.81
CA CYS A 393 24.69 -4.41 14.75
C CYS A 393 23.50 -3.72 14.08
N PHE A 394 22.34 -3.78 14.71
CA PHE A 394 21.28 -2.80 14.47
C PHE A 394 21.46 -1.61 15.41
N LEU A 395 20.75 -0.52 15.14
CA LEU A 395 20.73 0.71 15.90
C LEU A 395 19.34 0.89 16.50
N ASP A 396 19.30 1.27 17.77
CA ASP A 396 18.10 1.56 18.53
C ASP A 396 18.25 2.92 19.23
N ARG A 397 17.26 3.78 19.08
CA ARG A 397 17.15 5.04 19.81
C ARG A 397 15.72 5.20 20.31
N ARG A 398 15.55 5.37 21.62
CA ARG A 398 14.27 5.62 22.27
C ARG A 398 14.18 7.08 22.70
N ALA A 399 13.00 7.67 22.64
CA ALA A 399 12.73 8.96 23.22
C ALA A 399 13.03 8.91 24.74
N PRO A 400 13.61 9.97 25.33
CA PRO A 400 13.79 10.04 26.78
C PRO A 400 12.42 9.98 27.43
N SER A 401 12.15 8.91 28.17
CA SER A 401 10.91 8.80 28.94
C SER A 401 10.91 9.88 30.02
N GLY A 402 9.80 10.61 30.15
CA GLY A 402 9.54 11.50 31.29
C GLY A 402 9.26 10.71 32.57
N ALA A 403 10.12 9.77 32.93
CA ALA A 403 10.04 9.01 34.17
C ALA A 403 11.08 9.55 35.16
N ALA A 404 10.60 9.94 36.34
CA ALA A 404 11.37 10.46 37.45
C ALA A 404 12.63 9.64 37.74
N GLU A 405 13.71 10.35 38.09
CA GLU A 405 14.92 9.76 38.65
C GLU A 405 14.57 8.77 39.76
N PRO A 406 15.14 7.54 39.77
CA PRO A 406 15.01 6.68 40.92
C PRO A 406 15.86 7.27 42.05
N ALA A 407 15.17 7.70 43.11
CA ALA A 407 15.81 8.06 44.37
C ALA A 407 16.63 6.87 44.91
N ASN A 408 17.83 7.21 45.34
CA ASN A 408 18.86 6.33 45.87
C ASN A 408 18.48 5.79 47.27
N GLY A 409 18.90 4.55 47.58
CA GLY A 409 18.90 3.91 48.91
C GLY A 409 17.60 3.15 49.25
N GLN A 410 17.58 1.88 49.66
CA GLN A 410 18.48 1.20 50.59
C GLN A 410 18.30 -0.32 50.46
N ALA A 411 19.39 -1.09 50.60
CA ALA A 411 19.40 -2.54 50.71
C ALA A 411 18.95 -3.01 52.12
N ASP A 412 18.19 -4.10 52.21
CA ASP A 412 18.59 -5.39 52.86
C ASP A 412 17.45 -6.44 52.88
N PRO A 413 17.70 -7.75 53.18
CA PRO A 413 17.18 -8.87 52.40
C PRO A 413 16.29 -9.88 53.17
N ALA A 414 15.84 -10.90 52.42
CA ALA A 414 15.62 -12.32 52.82
C ALA A 414 14.18 -12.89 52.92
N SER A 415 14.12 -14.19 52.58
CA SER A 415 13.09 -15.23 52.81
C SER A 415 11.98 -15.35 51.75
N ALA A 416 11.97 -16.36 50.86
CA ALA A 416 11.50 -17.77 51.07
C ALA A 416 10.03 -17.81 51.52
N THR A 417 9.04 -18.49 50.91
CA THR A 417 8.99 -19.86 50.35
C THR A 417 7.62 -20.14 49.70
N ALA A 418 7.58 -21.11 48.76
CA ALA A 418 6.52 -22.12 48.48
C ALA A 418 5.10 -21.73 47.96
N GLU A 419 4.92 -21.95 46.64
CA GLU A 419 3.91 -22.81 45.94
C GLU A 419 2.81 -23.60 46.73
N PRO A 420 1.77 -24.22 46.07
CA PRO A 420 0.94 -23.75 44.94
C PRO A 420 -0.54 -24.31 44.93
N VAL A 421 -1.28 -23.96 43.86
CA VAL A 421 -2.37 -24.71 43.15
C VAL A 421 -3.69 -25.05 43.88
N THR A 422 -4.82 -24.62 43.28
CA THR A 422 -5.89 -25.51 42.75
C THR A 422 -7.00 -24.73 42.01
N ALA A 423 -7.27 -25.15 40.77
CA ALA A 423 -8.55 -25.02 40.06
C ALA A 423 -9.30 -26.38 40.20
N PRO A 424 -10.43 -26.71 39.51
CA PRO A 424 -11.28 -25.92 38.59
C PRO A 424 -12.81 -26.20 38.72
N ALA A 425 -13.59 -25.62 37.76
CA ALA A 425 -14.78 -26.19 37.09
C ALA A 425 -16.11 -26.30 37.90
N THR A 426 -17.34 -26.12 37.39
CA THR A 426 -17.92 -26.25 36.02
C THR A 426 -19.40 -25.80 36.02
N ALA A 427 -19.92 -25.34 34.86
CA ALA A 427 -21.27 -25.56 34.25
C ALA A 427 -22.56 -25.24 35.06
N ALA A 428 -23.73 -24.85 34.54
CA ALA A 428 -24.31 -24.49 33.24
C ALA A 428 -25.78 -24.04 33.49
N ALA A 429 -26.45 -23.54 32.44
CA ALA A 429 -27.91 -23.55 32.16
C ALA A 429 -28.76 -22.27 32.38
N ALA A 430 -29.30 -21.80 31.24
CA ALA A 430 -30.64 -21.28 30.90
C ALA A 430 -31.68 -21.04 32.04
N THR A 431 -32.62 -20.08 31.99
CA THR A 431 -33.65 -19.87 30.94
C THR A 431 -34.54 -18.65 31.31
N ALA A 432 -35.20 -18.09 30.30
CA ALA A 432 -36.58 -17.54 30.28
C ALA A 432 -36.92 -16.12 30.81
N ALA A 433 -37.20 -15.27 29.83
CA ALA A 433 -38.23 -14.23 29.69
C ALA A 433 -39.20 -13.91 30.84
N ALA A 434 -39.38 -12.60 31.07
CA ALA A 434 -40.65 -12.00 31.46
C ALA A 434 -40.76 -10.57 30.91
N THR A 435 -41.82 -10.28 30.15
CA THR A 435 -42.28 -8.92 29.82
C THR A 435 -43.34 -8.51 30.84
N PRO A 436 -43.37 -7.24 31.26
CA PRO A 436 -44.61 -6.49 31.12
C PRO A 436 -44.38 -5.06 30.59
N ALA A 437 -45.31 -4.59 29.76
CA ALA A 437 -45.45 -3.21 29.28
C ALA A 437 -46.24 -2.37 30.31
N PRO A 438 -46.58 -1.09 30.02
CA PRO A 438 -45.75 0.05 29.62
C PRO A 438 -45.92 1.23 30.63
N ALA A 439 -44.88 2.05 30.84
CA ALA A 439 -45.05 3.29 31.61
C ALA A 439 -44.11 4.41 31.14
N VAL A 440 -44.73 5.40 30.51
CA VAL A 440 -44.42 6.85 30.46
C VAL A 440 -42.99 7.29 30.12
N LEU A 441 -42.91 7.91 28.94
CA LEU A 441 -41.81 8.66 28.34
C LEU A 441 -41.08 9.60 29.32
N ALA A 442 -39.85 9.21 29.68
CA ALA A 442 -38.76 10.14 29.89
C ALA A 442 -37.81 9.99 28.69
N THR A 443 -37.52 11.08 27.99
CA THR A 443 -36.48 11.14 26.96
C THR A 443 -35.15 10.74 27.58
N SER A 444 -34.78 9.46 27.45
CA SER A 444 -33.46 8.98 27.80
C SER A 444 -32.45 9.77 26.98
N ALA A 445 -31.50 10.43 27.64
CA ALA A 445 -30.28 10.89 26.97
C ALA A 445 -29.72 9.71 26.17
N ALA A 446 -29.39 9.93 24.90
CA ALA A 446 -28.82 8.89 24.05
C ALA A 446 -27.56 8.35 24.74
N ARG A 447 -27.55 7.06 25.09
CA ARG A 447 -26.35 6.39 25.60
C ARG A 447 -25.70 5.65 24.44
N ILE A 448 -24.39 5.76 24.33
CA ILE A 448 -23.61 5.04 23.34
C ILE A 448 -23.38 3.62 23.87
N ASP A 449 -23.95 2.63 23.17
CA ASP A 449 -23.72 1.22 23.42
C ASP A 449 -23.24 0.50 22.14
N ALA A 450 -22.91 -0.78 22.28
CA ALA A 450 -22.40 -1.59 21.16
C ALA A 450 -23.44 -1.78 20.04
N ALA A 451 -24.73 -1.81 20.37
CA ALA A 451 -25.80 -2.00 19.39
C ALA A 451 -25.96 -0.75 18.52
N LEU A 452 -26.00 0.43 19.15
CA LEU A 452 -26.04 1.71 18.46
C LEU A 452 -24.81 1.91 17.57
N LEU A 453 -23.60 1.66 18.08
CA LEU A 453 -22.38 1.76 17.26
C LEU A 453 -22.41 0.80 16.07
N THR A 454 -22.93 -0.42 16.24
CA THR A 454 -23.07 -1.38 15.15
C THR A 454 -24.01 -0.87 14.05
N ASP A 455 -25.14 -0.25 14.41
CA ASP A 455 -26.08 0.33 13.43
C ASP A 455 -25.48 1.55 12.69
N LEU A 456 -24.75 2.40 13.41
CA LEU A 456 -24.01 3.53 12.82
C LEU A 456 -22.94 3.04 11.82
N ILE A 457 -22.17 2.02 12.20
CA ILE A 457 -21.16 1.38 11.34
C ILE A 457 -21.81 0.75 10.11
N ALA A 458 -22.92 0.03 10.27
CA ALA A 458 -23.66 -0.60 9.17
C ALA A 458 -24.21 0.45 8.19
N THR A 459 -24.71 1.57 8.71
CA THR A 459 -25.15 2.71 7.89
C THR A 459 -23.98 3.34 7.15
N ALA A 460 -22.85 3.58 7.82
CA ALA A 460 -21.63 4.11 7.21
C ALA A 460 -21.07 3.19 6.11
N GLY A 461 -21.19 1.86 6.29
CA GLY A 461 -20.83 0.85 5.30
C GLY A 461 -21.55 0.97 3.95
N ARG A 462 -22.61 1.77 3.85
CA ARG A 462 -23.31 2.05 2.58
C ARG A 462 -22.56 3.03 1.67
N SER A 463 -21.45 3.57 2.15
CA SER A 463 -20.59 4.48 1.40
C SER A 463 -20.16 3.90 0.05
N PRO A 464 -19.94 4.76 -0.97
CA PRO A 464 -19.34 4.33 -2.21
C PRO A 464 -17.86 3.97 -2.02
N SER A 465 -17.38 3.02 -2.82
CA SER A 465 -15.95 2.72 -2.99
C SER A 465 -15.68 2.28 -4.42
N ALA A 466 -14.45 2.49 -4.91
CA ALA A 466 -14.02 2.00 -6.21
C ALA A 466 -14.28 0.50 -6.34
N HIS A 467 -14.82 0.08 -7.49
CA HIS A 467 -15.30 -1.28 -7.74
C HIS A 467 -16.20 -1.91 -6.65
N ASN A 468 -16.77 -1.10 -5.74
CA ASN A 468 -17.48 -1.57 -4.56
C ASN A 468 -16.64 -2.52 -3.67
N THR A 469 -15.33 -2.26 -3.55
CA THR A 469 -14.40 -3.10 -2.78
C THR A 469 -14.67 -3.07 -1.28
N GLN A 470 -15.22 -1.95 -0.77
CA GLN A 470 -15.53 -1.71 0.65
C GLN A 470 -14.30 -1.95 1.54
N PRO A 471 -13.24 -1.14 1.39
CA PRO A 471 -11.92 -1.44 1.93
C PRO A 471 -11.78 -1.16 3.43
N TRP A 472 -12.85 -0.86 4.14
CA TRP A 472 -12.83 -0.42 5.54
C TRP A 472 -13.00 -1.59 6.53
N LEU A 473 -12.28 -1.50 7.66
CA LEU A 473 -12.38 -2.37 8.83
C LEU A 473 -12.59 -1.52 10.10
N PRO A 474 -13.84 -1.11 10.39
CA PRO A 474 -14.14 -0.38 11.61
C PRO A 474 -14.08 -1.31 12.83
N ARG A 475 -13.46 -0.84 13.92
CA ARG A 475 -13.41 -1.52 15.22
C ARG A 475 -13.68 -0.53 16.34
N ALA A 476 -14.56 -0.90 17.28
CA ALA A 476 -14.67 -0.17 18.53
C ALA A 476 -13.45 -0.46 19.40
N ALA A 477 -12.67 0.57 19.72
CA ALA A 477 -11.53 0.48 20.62
C ALA A 477 -11.97 0.55 22.09
N LYS A 478 -12.91 1.45 22.40
CA LYS A 478 -13.43 1.65 23.75
C LYS A 478 -14.83 2.26 23.72
N ILE A 479 -15.69 1.87 24.65
CA ILE A 479 -16.94 2.56 24.97
C ILE A 479 -16.84 2.98 26.43
N ALA A 480 -17.13 4.24 26.76
CA ALA A 480 -17.12 4.71 28.14
C ALA A 480 -18.23 4.03 28.95
N ASP A 481 -17.94 3.68 30.21
CA ASP A 481 -18.88 2.94 31.07
C ASP A 481 -20.20 3.69 31.32
N ASP A 482 -20.15 5.03 31.27
CA ASP A 482 -21.32 5.90 31.39
C ASP A 482 -22.11 6.06 30.07
N GLY A 483 -21.59 5.54 28.95
CA GLY A 483 -22.17 5.67 27.62
C GLY A 483 -22.06 7.07 27.01
N SER A 484 -21.20 7.95 27.56
CA SER A 484 -21.03 9.33 27.08
C SER A 484 -20.20 9.44 25.81
N SER A 485 -19.31 8.47 25.57
CA SER A 485 -18.38 8.47 24.44
C SER A 485 -17.97 7.07 24.00
N ALA A 486 -17.52 6.97 22.76
CA ALA A 486 -16.85 5.79 22.22
C ALA A 486 -15.70 6.19 21.29
N GLU A 487 -14.66 5.36 21.28
CA GLU A 487 -13.51 5.47 20.39
C GLU A 487 -13.58 4.36 19.35
N LEU A 488 -13.54 4.76 18.08
CA LEU A 488 -13.56 3.87 16.93
C LEU A 488 -12.22 4.02 16.19
N VAL A 489 -11.70 2.91 15.70
CA VAL A 489 -10.54 2.89 14.80
C VAL A 489 -11.02 2.31 13.46
N LEU A 490 -10.74 3.02 12.39
CA LEU A 490 -11.08 2.63 11.03
C LEU A 490 -9.78 2.36 10.27
N THR A 491 -9.45 1.08 10.07
CA THR A 491 -8.30 0.65 9.28
C THR A 491 -8.71 0.18 7.89
N VAL A 492 -7.75 -0.01 7.00
CA VAL A 492 -7.97 -0.57 5.66
C VAL A 492 -7.79 -2.10 5.66
N ASP A 493 -8.64 -2.84 4.93
CA ASP A 493 -8.43 -4.25 4.57
C ASP A 493 -7.52 -4.32 3.34
N PRO A 494 -6.24 -4.76 3.47
CA PRO A 494 -5.31 -4.79 2.35
C PRO A 494 -5.79 -5.67 1.19
N ALA A 495 -6.59 -6.72 1.48
CA ALA A 495 -7.13 -7.62 0.46
C ALA A 495 -8.25 -6.98 -0.39
N ARG A 496 -8.72 -5.79 0.01
CA ARG A 496 -9.80 -5.04 -0.65
C ARG A 496 -9.31 -3.74 -1.29
N THR A 497 -7.98 -3.59 -1.43
CA THR A 497 -7.36 -2.47 -2.12
C THR A 497 -7.23 -2.74 -3.62
N LEU A 498 -6.90 -1.69 -4.38
CA LEU A 498 -6.76 -1.72 -5.83
C LEU A 498 -5.35 -1.26 -6.24
N PRO A 499 -4.30 -2.05 -5.94
CA PRO A 499 -2.92 -1.62 -6.17
C PRO A 499 -2.59 -1.34 -7.65
N ALA A 500 -3.27 -1.98 -8.60
CA ALA A 500 -3.07 -1.69 -10.02
C ALA A 500 -3.96 -0.54 -10.52
N GLY A 501 -5.25 -0.55 -10.17
CA GLY A 501 -6.25 0.42 -10.64
C GLY A 501 -6.26 1.75 -9.89
N ASP A 502 -5.79 1.77 -8.64
CA ASP A 502 -5.65 2.96 -7.79
C ASP A 502 -4.23 3.01 -7.19
N PRO A 503 -3.18 3.18 -8.02
CA PRO A 503 -1.79 3.09 -7.59
C PRO A 503 -1.37 4.20 -6.61
N ARG A 504 -2.16 5.28 -6.50
CA ARG A 504 -1.94 6.38 -5.55
C ARG A 504 -2.80 6.28 -4.29
N SER A 505 -3.69 5.29 -4.19
CA SER A 505 -4.65 5.13 -3.09
C SER A 505 -5.63 6.31 -2.93
N GLU A 506 -5.86 7.08 -4.00
CA GLU A 506 -6.73 8.25 -3.95
C GLU A 506 -8.19 7.83 -3.85
N ASP A 507 -8.62 6.85 -4.65
CA ASP A 507 -9.98 6.33 -4.56
C ASP A 507 -10.20 5.64 -3.21
N LEU A 508 -9.18 4.97 -2.69
CA LEU A 508 -9.20 4.41 -1.33
C LEU A 508 -9.44 5.50 -0.28
N HIS A 509 -8.66 6.59 -0.26
CA HIS A 509 -8.83 7.66 0.72
C HIS A 509 -10.16 8.39 0.59
N LEU A 510 -10.60 8.66 -0.65
CA LEU A 510 -11.94 9.22 -0.90
C LEU A 510 -13.04 8.30 -0.35
N SER A 511 -12.89 6.98 -0.52
CA SER A 511 -13.84 5.99 0.00
C SER A 511 -13.88 5.98 1.53
N ILE A 512 -12.73 6.10 2.19
CA ILE A 512 -12.64 6.23 3.65
C ILE A 512 -13.26 7.55 4.12
N GLY A 513 -13.02 8.66 3.41
CA GLY A 513 -13.67 9.95 3.66
C GLY A 513 -15.19 9.87 3.54
N CYS A 514 -15.70 9.22 2.50
CA CYS A 514 -17.13 8.94 2.35
C CYS A 514 -17.67 8.15 3.57
N TRP A 515 -16.95 7.12 4.01
CA TRP A 515 -17.35 6.32 5.18
C TRP A 515 -17.42 7.16 6.46
N VAL A 516 -16.40 7.98 6.74
CA VAL A 516 -16.37 8.86 7.91
C VAL A 516 -17.51 9.88 7.88
N GLU A 517 -17.82 10.43 6.71
CA GLU A 517 -18.95 11.36 6.59
C GLU A 517 -20.30 10.66 6.77
N ALA A 518 -20.47 9.46 6.23
CA ALA A 518 -21.68 8.68 6.42
C ALA A 518 -21.90 8.32 7.90
N LEU A 519 -20.83 7.96 8.62
CA LEU A 519 -20.87 7.78 10.07
C LEU A 519 -21.29 9.08 10.78
N SER A 520 -20.71 10.22 10.39
CA SER A 520 -21.00 11.53 10.98
C SER A 520 -22.47 11.93 10.80
N ILE A 521 -23.04 11.67 9.62
CA ILE A 521 -24.45 11.91 9.31
C ILE A 521 -25.35 11.01 10.16
N ALA A 522 -25.05 9.71 10.23
CA ALA A 522 -25.83 8.76 11.02
C ALA A 522 -25.76 9.07 12.53
N ALA A 523 -24.57 9.44 13.03
CA ALA A 523 -24.35 9.84 14.41
C ALA A 523 -25.16 11.10 14.75
N ALA A 524 -25.14 12.12 13.88
CA ALA A 524 -25.91 13.35 14.09
C ALA A 524 -27.42 13.10 14.16
N GLU A 525 -27.97 12.22 13.31
CA GLU A 525 -29.38 11.83 13.37
C GLU A 525 -29.73 11.12 14.69
N ALA A 526 -28.79 10.36 15.25
CA ALA A 526 -28.91 9.72 16.56
C ALA A 526 -28.63 10.66 17.76
N GLY A 527 -28.38 11.95 17.51
CA GLY A 527 -28.07 12.93 18.55
C GLY A 527 -26.63 12.87 19.09
N LEU A 528 -25.72 12.31 18.32
CA LEU A 528 -24.30 12.15 18.64
C LEU A 528 -23.43 13.04 17.73
N ALA A 529 -22.22 13.34 18.17
CA ALA A 529 -21.18 13.96 17.35
C ALA A 529 -20.07 12.94 17.08
N ALA A 530 -19.61 12.85 15.82
CA ALA A 530 -18.43 12.06 15.46
C ALA A 530 -17.32 13.00 14.97
N ALA A 531 -16.12 12.87 15.54
CA ALA A 531 -14.97 13.70 15.21
C ALA A 531 -13.73 12.83 14.91
N ILE A 532 -12.95 13.24 13.92
CA ILE A 532 -11.62 12.67 13.68
C ILE A 532 -10.69 13.18 14.78
N THR A 533 -10.00 12.26 15.44
CA THR A 533 -9.02 12.55 16.49
C THR A 533 -7.59 12.28 16.06
N GLY A 534 -7.40 11.48 15.00
CA GLY A 534 -6.11 11.21 14.38
C GLY A 534 -6.26 10.54 13.02
N VAL A 535 -5.31 10.80 12.14
CA VAL A 535 -5.16 10.15 10.83
C VAL A 535 -3.69 9.80 10.69
N ASP A 536 -3.37 8.52 10.62
CA ASP A 536 -2.00 8.01 10.51
C ASP A 536 -1.87 7.06 9.31
N GLY A 537 -0.72 7.04 8.66
CA GLY A 537 -0.44 6.14 7.53
C GLY A 537 -1.00 6.63 6.18
N TRP A 538 -0.81 5.81 5.15
CA TRP A 538 -1.22 6.08 3.77
C TRP A 538 -1.62 4.78 3.07
N GLY A 539 -2.63 4.86 2.21
CA GLY A 539 -3.13 3.76 1.41
C GLY A 539 -3.54 2.55 2.25
N PRO A 540 -3.03 1.34 1.96
CA PRO A 540 -3.36 0.13 2.74
C PRO A 540 -3.00 0.19 4.23
N SER A 541 -2.11 1.10 4.63
CA SER A 541 -1.66 1.27 6.03
C SER A 541 -2.44 2.35 6.80
N LEU A 542 -3.45 2.96 6.17
CA LEU A 542 -4.22 4.05 6.75
C LEU A 542 -4.99 3.60 8.01
N ASP A 543 -4.87 4.39 9.07
CA ASP A 543 -5.57 4.28 10.35
C ASP A 543 -6.24 5.63 10.66
N VAL A 544 -7.57 5.61 10.83
CA VAL A 544 -8.35 6.80 11.21
C VAL A 544 -8.99 6.57 12.57
N ARG A 545 -8.62 7.41 13.55
CA ARG A 545 -9.18 7.38 14.90
C ARG A 545 -10.33 8.36 15.00
N LEU A 546 -11.49 7.87 15.41
CA LEU A 546 -12.72 8.63 15.54
C LEU A 546 -13.20 8.59 16.99
N ARG A 547 -13.69 9.72 17.48
CA ARG A 547 -14.39 9.81 18.76
C ARG A 547 -15.85 10.15 18.50
N VAL A 548 -16.75 9.33 19.04
CA VAL A 548 -18.19 9.55 19.04
C VAL A 548 -18.60 9.98 20.44
N THR A 549 -19.32 11.08 20.59
CA THR A 549 -19.77 11.60 21.89
C THR A 549 -21.25 11.94 21.84
N VAL A 550 -21.94 11.84 22.98
CA VAL A 550 -23.29 12.37 23.12
C VAL A 550 -23.24 13.89 22.91
N SER A 551 -24.08 14.41 22.02
CA SER A 551 -24.10 15.85 21.73
C SER A 551 -25.17 16.54 22.56
N ASP A 552 -24.80 17.61 23.27
CA ASP A 552 -25.76 18.55 23.90
C ASP A 552 -26.46 19.44 22.86
N ASP A 553 -26.01 19.37 21.60
CA ASP A 553 -26.52 20.14 20.48
C ASP A 553 -26.47 19.31 19.18
N PRO A 554 -27.53 18.51 18.91
CA PRO A 554 -27.54 17.52 17.84
C PRO A 554 -27.56 18.12 16.42
N ARG A 555 -27.59 19.45 16.27
CA ARG A 555 -27.62 20.15 14.97
C ARG A 555 -26.55 21.25 14.83
N GLY A 556 -25.61 21.38 15.76
CA GLY A 556 -24.46 22.29 15.65
C GLY A 556 -24.76 23.78 15.79
N GLN A 557 -25.74 24.17 16.60
CA GLN A 557 -26.01 25.57 16.95
C GLN A 557 -25.30 26.13 18.21
N ARG A 558 -24.70 25.34 19.13
CA ARG A 558 -23.95 25.81 20.33
C ARG A 558 -22.89 24.81 20.89
N SER A 559 -21.59 25.19 20.78
CA SER A 559 -20.41 24.82 21.62
C SER A 559 -19.85 23.38 21.47
N ALA A 560 -18.56 23.01 21.64
CA ALA A 560 -17.32 23.65 22.12
C ALA A 560 -16.09 23.08 21.34
N ALA A 561 -15.13 23.93 20.97
CA ALA A 561 -14.03 23.61 20.05
C ALA A 561 -12.74 23.11 20.73
N THR A 562 -12.08 22.13 20.09
CA THR A 562 -10.65 21.81 20.27
C THR A 562 -9.87 22.12 18.98
N GLY A 563 -8.56 22.32 19.12
CA GLY A 563 -7.73 23.28 18.36
C GLY A 563 -7.43 23.07 16.87
N VAL A 564 -8.15 22.23 16.12
CA VAL A 564 -7.81 21.95 14.70
C VAL A 564 -8.75 22.65 13.69
N ASP A 565 -9.91 23.15 14.13
CA ASP A 565 -10.92 23.75 13.24
C ASP A 565 -10.88 25.29 13.13
N ARG A 566 -9.79 25.93 13.57
CA ARG A 566 -9.79 27.39 13.79
C ARG A 566 -9.56 28.26 12.55
N GLU A 567 -9.11 27.70 11.42
CA GLU A 567 -8.75 28.52 10.24
C GLU A 567 -9.74 28.47 9.07
N ALA A 568 -10.88 27.76 9.20
CA ALA A 568 -11.82 27.56 8.09
C ALA A 568 -13.27 28.06 8.32
N ARG A 569 -13.55 28.89 9.35
CA ARG A 569 -14.93 29.25 9.75
C ARG A 569 -15.30 30.74 9.76
N ASP A 570 -14.67 31.57 8.94
CA ASP A 570 -15.25 32.86 8.54
C ASP A 570 -16.09 32.67 7.26
N GLY A 571 -17.26 32.07 7.43
CA GLY A 571 -18.22 31.84 6.35
C GLY A 571 -19.49 31.16 6.84
N ASP A 572 -20.63 31.78 6.56
CA ASP A 572 -21.99 31.44 6.98
C ASP A 572 -22.34 29.93 6.87
N HIS A 573 -22.36 29.21 7.99
CA HIS A 573 -22.67 27.78 8.06
C HIS A 573 -24.12 27.47 8.48
N ARG A 574 -25.00 28.46 8.58
CA ARG A 574 -26.39 28.25 9.02
C ARG A 574 -27.33 27.71 7.95
N ASP A 575 -26.92 27.76 6.68
CA ASP A 575 -27.76 27.39 5.52
C ASP A 575 -27.40 26.03 4.86
N ARG A 576 -26.52 25.22 5.43
CA ARG A 576 -26.20 23.90 4.85
C ARG A 576 -27.32 22.88 5.10
N PRO A 577 -27.81 22.16 4.07
CA PRO A 577 -28.85 21.16 4.25
C PRO A 577 -28.36 19.99 5.12
N ALA A 578 -29.11 19.66 6.17
CA ALA A 578 -28.83 18.50 7.01
C ALA A 578 -29.21 17.20 6.28
N PHE A 579 -28.31 16.22 6.27
CA PHE A 579 -28.54 14.87 5.71
C PHE A 579 -28.90 13.86 6.81
N THR A 580 -29.51 12.76 6.40
CA THR A 580 -29.97 11.65 7.25
C THR A 580 -29.47 10.30 6.73
N ALA A 581 -29.59 9.26 7.53
CA ALA A 581 -29.37 7.88 7.14
C ALA A 581 -30.31 7.44 6.00
N ALA A 582 -31.49 8.07 5.85
CA ALA A 582 -32.36 7.83 4.71
C ALA A 582 -31.73 8.32 3.40
N ASP A 583 -31.06 9.49 3.40
CA ASP A 583 -30.32 9.99 2.23
C ASP A 583 -29.17 9.04 1.86
N LEU A 584 -28.40 8.58 2.85
CA LEU A 584 -27.34 7.58 2.65
C LEU A 584 -27.88 6.26 2.09
N ARG A 585 -29.06 5.85 2.55
CA ARG A 585 -29.75 4.65 2.04
C ARG A 585 -30.28 4.84 0.64
N HIS A 586 -30.73 6.04 0.29
CA HIS A 586 -31.34 6.34 -1.00
C HIS A 586 -30.30 6.53 -2.10
N ARG A 587 -29.17 7.20 -1.85
CA ARG A 587 -28.10 7.48 -2.81
C ARG A 587 -27.65 6.24 -3.59
N GLN A 588 -27.51 6.38 -4.91
CA GLN A 588 -27.04 5.33 -5.83
C GLN A 588 -26.06 5.88 -6.87
N VAL A 589 -25.20 5.00 -7.38
CA VAL A 589 -24.45 5.22 -8.63
C VAL A 589 -25.25 4.55 -9.75
N ASP A 590 -25.42 5.22 -10.88
CA ASP A 590 -26.12 4.67 -12.03
C ASP A 590 -25.24 4.69 -13.28
N ARG A 591 -24.88 3.51 -13.78
CA ARG A 591 -24.16 3.33 -15.05
C ARG A 591 -25.09 3.23 -16.27
N GLY A 592 -26.37 3.56 -16.07
CA GLY A 592 -27.41 3.56 -17.08
C GLY A 592 -27.49 4.86 -17.88
N PRO A 593 -28.52 5.01 -18.74
CA PRO A 593 -28.82 6.29 -19.38
C PRO A 593 -29.11 7.39 -18.37
N LEU A 594 -28.29 8.44 -18.40
CA LEU A 594 -28.52 9.69 -17.69
C LEU A 594 -28.96 10.78 -18.68
N SER A 595 -30.03 11.49 -18.36
CA SER A 595 -30.47 12.68 -19.12
C SER A 595 -30.06 13.96 -18.41
N ARG A 596 -29.62 14.96 -19.18
CA ARG A 596 -29.27 16.29 -18.69
C ARG A 596 -30.46 16.99 -18.00
N ASP A 597 -30.19 17.68 -16.90
CA ASP A 597 -31.13 18.61 -16.25
C ASP A 597 -30.32 19.81 -15.73
N ASP A 598 -30.27 20.87 -16.53
CA ASP A 598 -29.44 22.04 -16.25
C ASP A 598 -29.87 22.77 -14.96
N SER A 599 -31.17 22.79 -14.65
CA SER A 599 -31.68 23.52 -13.48
C SER A 599 -31.31 22.81 -12.19
N ALA A 600 -31.60 21.51 -12.10
CA ALA A 600 -31.26 20.71 -10.92
C ALA A 600 -29.74 20.62 -10.72
N PHE A 601 -28.98 20.54 -11.83
CA PHE A 601 -27.53 20.49 -11.77
C PHE A 601 -26.93 21.80 -11.26
N ALA A 602 -27.35 22.96 -11.81
CA ALA A 602 -26.84 24.25 -11.40
C ALA A 602 -27.12 24.55 -9.91
N GLU A 603 -28.31 24.21 -9.40
CA GLU A 603 -28.65 24.36 -7.99
C GLU A 603 -27.75 23.49 -7.10
N ALA A 604 -27.58 22.21 -7.44
CA ALA A 604 -26.76 21.30 -6.65
C ALA A 604 -25.26 21.66 -6.69
N VAL A 605 -24.73 22.08 -7.83
CA VAL A 605 -23.34 22.53 -7.98
C VAL A 605 -23.08 23.80 -7.17
N GLY A 606 -24.00 24.77 -7.18
CA GLY A 606 -23.87 26.00 -6.39
C GLY A 606 -23.70 25.70 -4.89
N HIS A 607 -24.47 24.76 -4.35
CA HIS A 607 -24.32 24.30 -2.96
C HIS A 607 -23.03 23.50 -2.74
N ALA A 608 -22.62 22.66 -3.71
CA ALA A 608 -21.43 21.83 -3.60
C ALA A 608 -20.14 22.64 -3.65
N ASP A 609 -19.99 23.59 -4.57
CA ASP A 609 -18.79 24.44 -4.69
C ASP A 609 -18.59 25.31 -3.45
N ALA A 610 -19.66 25.84 -2.86
CA ALA A 610 -19.58 26.55 -1.58
C ALA A 610 -19.09 25.65 -0.42
N ALA A 611 -19.36 24.34 -0.48
CA ALA A 611 -18.88 23.37 0.49
C ALA A 611 -17.43 22.91 0.22
N LEU A 612 -17.02 22.86 -1.04
CA LEU A 612 -15.70 22.41 -1.49
C LEU A 612 -14.63 23.51 -1.41
N ALA A 613 -15.02 24.78 -1.57
CA ALA A 613 -14.09 25.91 -1.61
C ALA A 613 -13.12 25.99 -0.42
N PRO A 614 -13.53 25.78 0.85
CA PRO A 614 -12.61 25.80 1.99
C PRO A 614 -11.51 24.72 1.94
N ALA A 615 -11.74 23.63 1.20
CA ALA A 615 -10.76 22.55 1.02
C ALA A 615 -9.88 22.76 -0.23
N GLY A 616 -9.98 23.92 -0.88
CA GLY A 616 -9.25 24.21 -2.13
C GLY A 616 -9.71 23.32 -3.29
N ALA A 617 -10.98 22.94 -3.31
CA ALA A 617 -11.59 22.04 -4.27
C ALA A 617 -12.75 22.72 -5.00
N ARG A 618 -13.00 22.31 -6.25
CA ARG A 618 -14.11 22.82 -7.07
C ARG A 618 -14.58 21.79 -8.10
N LEU A 619 -15.82 21.91 -8.54
CA LEU A 619 -16.37 21.12 -9.64
C LEU A 619 -16.12 21.85 -10.97
N VAL A 620 -15.66 21.10 -11.98
CA VAL A 620 -15.43 21.63 -13.33
C VAL A 620 -16.16 20.78 -14.35
N GLU A 621 -17.06 21.39 -15.11
CA GLU A 621 -17.76 20.71 -16.21
C GLU A 621 -16.86 20.59 -17.45
N ILE A 622 -16.79 19.39 -18.02
CA ILE A 622 -16.02 19.05 -19.21
C ILE A 622 -16.97 18.88 -20.40
N PRO A 623 -16.67 19.45 -21.58
CA PRO A 623 -17.45 19.21 -22.78
C PRO A 623 -17.50 17.72 -23.17
N ASP A 624 -18.67 17.21 -23.55
CA ASP A 624 -18.89 15.79 -23.90
C ASP A 624 -17.99 15.25 -25.03
N ASP A 625 -17.63 16.07 -26.01
CA ASP A 625 -16.69 15.68 -27.07
C ASP A 625 -15.29 15.41 -26.52
N GLU A 626 -14.82 16.26 -25.60
CA GLU A 626 -13.58 16.05 -24.87
C GLU A 626 -13.68 14.87 -23.90
N TRP A 627 -14.80 14.76 -23.16
CA TRP A 627 -15.06 13.66 -22.24
C TRP A 627 -15.05 12.29 -22.93
N SER A 628 -15.66 12.20 -24.11
CA SER A 628 -15.73 10.97 -24.90
C SER A 628 -14.35 10.51 -25.37
N ASP A 629 -13.48 11.45 -25.81
CA ASP A 629 -12.09 11.13 -26.16
C ASP A 629 -11.27 10.71 -24.93
N LEU A 630 -11.41 11.41 -23.80
CA LEU A 630 -10.77 11.04 -22.54
C LEU A 630 -11.18 9.63 -22.10
N LEU A 631 -12.48 9.35 -22.06
CA LEU A 631 -13.02 8.06 -21.65
C LEU A 631 -12.56 6.91 -22.59
N THR A 632 -12.52 7.16 -23.89
CA THR A 632 -12.04 6.18 -24.88
C THR A 632 -10.57 5.83 -24.65
N ARG A 633 -9.71 6.83 -24.42
CA ARG A 633 -8.28 6.63 -24.14
C ARG A 633 -8.06 5.94 -22.80
N ALA A 634 -8.78 6.36 -21.78
CA ALA A 634 -8.74 5.77 -20.45
C ALA A 634 -9.15 4.30 -20.47
N ALA A 635 -10.27 3.96 -21.12
CA ALA A 635 -10.72 2.59 -21.25
C ALA A 635 -9.67 1.72 -21.97
N ARG A 636 -9.11 2.20 -23.09
CA ARG A 636 -8.03 1.49 -23.81
C ARG A 636 -6.82 1.23 -22.92
N HIS A 637 -6.42 2.20 -22.11
CA HIS A 637 -5.33 2.03 -21.15
C HIS A 637 -5.64 0.94 -20.12
N SER A 638 -6.83 0.98 -19.51
CA SER A 638 -7.26 -0.04 -18.52
C SER A 638 -7.31 -1.46 -19.10
N PHE A 639 -7.64 -1.63 -20.39
CA PHE A 639 -7.62 -2.94 -21.06
C PHE A 639 -6.22 -3.38 -21.51
N ALA A 640 -5.35 -2.44 -21.87
CA ALA A 640 -4.00 -2.72 -22.35
C ALA A 640 -3.03 -3.08 -21.22
N ASP A 641 -3.30 -2.65 -19.99
CA ASP A 641 -2.53 -3.05 -18.82
C ASP A 641 -3.06 -4.38 -18.23
N PRO A 642 -2.30 -5.49 -18.31
CA PRO A 642 -2.77 -6.78 -17.82
C PRO A 642 -3.04 -6.82 -16.31
N ALA A 643 -2.36 -5.99 -15.51
CA ALA A 643 -2.54 -5.96 -14.06
C ALA A 643 -3.85 -5.24 -13.71
N VAL A 644 -4.07 -4.04 -14.28
CA VAL A 644 -5.32 -3.27 -14.10
C VAL A 644 -6.53 -4.07 -14.58
N PHE A 645 -6.40 -4.73 -15.73
CA PHE A 645 -7.50 -5.51 -16.28
C PHE A 645 -7.79 -6.78 -15.46
N ALA A 646 -6.76 -7.51 -15.02
CA ALA A 646 -6.94 -8.67 -14.15
C ALA A 646 -7.57 -8.30 -12.80
N GLU A 647 -7.17 -7.16 -12.22
CA GLU A 647 -7.76 -6.62 -10.99
C GLU A 647 -9.23 -6.23 -11.20
N THR A 648 -9.54 -5.52 -12.30
CA THR A 648 -10.92 -5.18 -12.68
C THR A 648 -11.77 -6.45 -12.78
N LEU A 649 -11.30 -7.47 -13.49
CA LEU A 649 -11.98 -8.76 -13.62
C LEU A 649 -12.22 -9.45 -12.28
N ALA A 650 -11.31 -9.28 -11.31
CA ALA A 650 -11.44 -9.87 -9.97
C ALA A 650 -12.58 -9.25 -9.15
N TRP A 651 -13.00 -8.03 -9.47
CA TRP A 651 -14.10 -7.32 -8.80
C TRP A 651 -15.43 -7.35 -9.57
N LEU A 652 -15.48 -8.00 -10.73
CA LEU A 652 -16.73 -8.24 -11.43
C LEU A 652 -17.47 -9.45 -10.84
N ARG A 653 -18.76 -9.28 -10.57
CA ARG A 653 -19.70 -10.32 -10.10
C ARG A 653 -20.69 -10.61 -11.22
N LEU A 654 -20.21 -11.21 -12.31
CA LEU A 654 -21.03 -11.46 -13.51
C LEU A 654 -21.90 -12.71 -13.39
N ASP A 655 -21.56 -13.60 -12.46
CA ASP A 655 -22.31 -14.81 -12.16
C ASP A 655 -23.00 -14.67 -10.78
N PRO A 656 -24.34 -14.72 -10.71
CA PRO A 656 -25.08 -14.76 -9.44
C PRO A 656 -24.68 -15.89 -8.47
N ALA A 657 -24.02 -16.94 -8.96
CA ALA A 657 -23.49 -18.03 -8.13
C ALA A 657 -22.13 -17.71 -7.48
N ASP A 658 -21.51 -16.57 -7.78
CA ASP A 658 -20.27 -16.14 -7.11
C ASP A 658 -20.51 -16.01 -5.59
N PRO A 659 -19.68 -16.64 -4.73
CA PRO A 659 -19.84 -16.57 -3.27
C PRO A 659 -19.88 -15.13 -2.72
N ALA A 660 -19.20 -14.19 -3.39
CA ALA A 660 -19.13 -12.79 -3.00
C ALA A 660 -20.21 -11.91 -3.68
N TYR A 661 -21.10 -12.47 -4.52
CA TYR A 661 -22.09 -11.71 -5.30
C TYR A 661 -22.98 -10.79 -4.47
N ARG A 662 -23.31 -11.20 -3.23
CA ARG A 662 -24.15 -10.42 -2.30
C ARG A 662 -23.36 -9.58 -1.30
N GLN A 663 -22.04 -9.59 -1.37
CA GLN A 663 -21.17 -8.92 -0.40
C GLN A 663 -20.51 -7.69 -1.01
N ASP A 664 -19.95 -7.79 -2.22
CA ASP A 664 -19.10 -6.75 -2.82
C ASP A 664 -19.07 -6.79 -4.35
N GLY A 665 -18.19 -5.99 -4.95
CA GLY A 665 -17.94 -6.00 -6.38
C GLY A 665 -19.08 -5.37 -7.20
N LEU A 666 -18.89 -5.39 -8.52
CA LEU A 666 -19.83 -4.85 -9.50
C LEU A 666 -20.58 -5.99 -10.20
N SER A 667 -21.89 -6.08 -9.96
CA SER A 667 -22.74 -7.07 -10.64
C SER A 667 -23.03 -6.68 -12.08
N ALA A 668 -23.43 -7.66 -12.89
CA ALA A 668 -23.88 -7.42 -14.27
C ALA A 668 -25.02 -6.38 -14.32
N ASP A 669 -25.95 -6.41 -13.36
CA ASP A 669 -27.03 -5.44 -13.25
C ASP A 669 -26.49 -4.02 -13.00
N CYS A 670 -25.55 -3.86 -12.06
CA CYS A 670 -24.92 -2.57 -11.77
C CYS A 670 -24.15 -2.01 -12.98
N LEU A 671 -23.59 -2.89 -13.81
CA LEU A 671 -22.87 -2.54 -15.03
C LEU A 671 -23.77 -2.44 -16.27
N ARG A 672 -25.07 -2.72 -16.15
CA ARG A 672 -26.03 -2.77 -17.26
C ARG A 672 -25.64 -3.76 -18.37
N ILE A 673 -24.95 -4.84 -18.03
CA ILE A 673 -24.54 -5.89 -18.98
C ILE A 673 -25.72 -6.86 -19.19
N PRO A 674 -26.12 -7.16 -20.43
CA PRO A 674 -27.16 -8.15 -20.70
C PRO A 674 -26.84 -9.53 -20.12
N VAL A 675 -27.84 -10.21 -19.55
CA VAL A 675 -27.67 -11.50 -18.84
C VAL A 675 -26.93 -12.54 -19.68
N ALA A 676 -27.19 -12.63 -20.98
CA ALA A 676 -26.52 -13.58 -21.87
C ALA A 676 -25.00 -13.29 -21.97
N ALA A 677 -24.63 -12.02 -22.15
CA ALA A 677 -23.23 -11.60 -22.19
C ALA A 677 -22.54 -11.77 -20.83
N ALA A 678 -23.24 -11.46 -19.74
CA ALA A 678 -22.74 -11.63 -18.38
C ALA A 678 -22.47 -13.11 -18.04
N ARG A 679 -23.34 -14.03 -18.44
CA ARG A 679 -23.13 -15.48 -18.25
C ARG A 679 -21.92 -16.00 -19.01
N LEU A 680 -21.75 -15.59 -20.27
CA LEU A 680 -20.58 -15.96 -21.07
C LEU A 680 -19.30 -15.39 -20.46
N ALA A 681 -19.28 -14.10 -20.16
CA ALA A 681 -18.12 -13.44 -19.54
C ALA A 681 -17.81 -14.01 -18.15
N GLY A 682 -18.82 -14.33 -17.35
CA GLY A 682 -18.69 -14.98 -16.04
C GLY A 682 -18.10 -16.39 -16.14
N ALA A 683 -18.54 -17.19 -17.12
CA ALA A 683 -17.98 -18.52 -17.37
C ALA A 683 -16.48 -18.49 -17.75
N LEU A 684 -16.06 -17.43 -18.45
CA LEU A 684 -14.66 -17.19 -18.82
C LEU A 684 -13.84 -16.55 -17.68
N ASN A 685 -14.47 -15.73 -16.83
CA ASN A 685 -13.84 -15.00 -15.73
C ASN A 685 -13.55 -15.88 -14.50
N ARG A 686 -12.78 -16.96 -14.69
CA ARG A 686 -12.33 -17.83 -13.59
C ARG A 686 -10.99 -17.38 -13.02
N PRO A 687 -10.77 -17.44 -11.68
CA PRO A 687 -9.52 -16.98 -11.06
C PRO A 687 -8.24 -17.52 -11.70
N ARG A 688 -8.22 -18.80 -12.10
CA ARG A 688 -7.07 -19.44 -12.77
C ARG A 688 -6.83 -18.95 -14.20
N LEU A 689 -7.87 -18.46 -14.87
CA LEU A 689 -7.81 -18.01 -16.27
C LEU A 689 -7.54 -16.49 -16.37
N ARG A 690 -7.84 -15.71 -15.33
CA ARG A 690 -7.69 -14.24 -15.33
C ARG A 690 -6.32 -13.75 -15.83
N PRO A 691 -5.16 -14.25 -15.34
CA PRO A 691 -3.87 -13.76 -15.82
C PRO A 691 -3.60 -14.09 -17.29
N PHE A 692 -4.12 -15.22 -17.78
CA PHE A 692 -3.98 -15.62 -19.18
C PHE A 692 -4.90 -14.80 -20.09
N LEU A 693 -6.17 -14.67 -19.72
CA LEU A 693 -7.14 -13.83 -20.44
C LEU A 693 -6.68 -12.38 -20.47
N ALA A 694 -6.15 -11.85 -19.35
CA ALA A 694 -5.67 -10.49 -19.30
C ALA A 694 -4.48 -10.28 -20.22
N ARG A 695 -3.51 -11.20 -20.27
CA ARG A 695 -2.40 -11.14 -21.23
C ARG A 695 -2.86 -11.31 -22.67
N ALA A 696 -3.71 -12.28 -22.96
CA ALA A 696 -4.20 -12.55 -24.31
C ALA A 696 -5.00 -11.37 -24.86
N LEU A 697 -5.90 -10.79 -24.06
CA LEU A 697 -6.74 -9.65 -24.45
C LEU A 697 -5.96 -8.33 -24.47
N ALA A 698 -5.03 -8.10 -23.53
CA ALA A 698 -4.13 -6.95 -23.61
C ALA A 698 -3.25 -6.96 -24.87
N THR A 699 -2.92 -8.16 -25.37
CA THR A 699 -2.14 -8.32 -26.62
C THR A 699 -3.03 -8.25 -27.87
N ALA A 700 -4.30 -8.67 -27.78
CA ALA A 700 -5.23 -8.74 -28.91
C ALA A 700 -6.07 -7.46 -29.12
N LEU A 701 -6.36 -6.70 -28.06
CA LEU A 701 -7.18 -5.48 -28.10
C LEU A 701 -6.33 -4.24 -28.36
N ALA A 702 -5.72 -4.20 -29.55
CA ALA A 702 -5.23 -2.97 -30.18
C ALA A 702 -6.25 -2.30 -31.13
N PRO A 703 -7.43 -2.89 -31.48
CA PRO A 703 -8.51 -2.12 -32.12
C PRO A 703 -9.79 -2.02 -31.27
N ALA A 704 -10.49 -0.89 -31.43
CA ALA A 704 -11.52 -0.33 -30.57
C ALA A 704 -12.89 -1.04 -30.54
N GLU A 705 -13.08 -2.12 -31.30
CA GLU A 705 -14.43 -2.62 -31.65
C GLU A 705 -15.11 -3.43 -30.53
N TRP A 706 -14.35 -4.05 -29.62
CA TRP A 706 -14.94 -4.80 -28.50
C TRP A 706 -15.54 -3.88 -27.41
N VAL A 707 -14.96 -2.68 -27.25
CA VAL A 707 -15.41 -1.65 -26.29
C VAL A 707 -16.67 -0.95 -26.80
N GLU A 708 -16.76 -0.70 -28.11
CA GLU A 708 -18.00 -0.25 -28.75
C GLU A 708 -19.06 -1.35 -28.77
N GLY A 709 -18.73 -2.63 -28.90
CA GLY A 709 -19.70 -3.73 -28.83
C GLY A 709 -20.38 -3.89 -27.46
N LEU A 710 -19.72 -3.50 -26.37
CA LEU A 710 -20.29 -3.55 -25.01
C LEU A 710 -21.08 -2.28 -24.62
N ARG A 711 -20.87 -1.15 -25.31
CA ARG A 711 -21.57 0.13 -25.05
C ARG A 711 -22.47 0.60 -26.21
N GLY A 712 -22.37 -0.02 -27.37
CA GLY A 712 -22.96 0.40 -28.64
C GLY A 712 -24.21 -0.39 -28.99
N SER A 713 -25.34 0.04 -28.42
CA SER A 713 -26.66 -0.15 -29.04
C SER A 713 -27.47 1.14 -29.01
N ARG A 714 -26.80 2.29 -29.24
CA ARG A 714 -27.44 3.62 -29.13
C ARG A 714 -27.29 4.56 -30.33
N ARG A 715 -26.67 4.14 -31.44
CA ARG A 715 -26.61 4.99 -32.65
C ARG A 715 -27.66 4.70 -33.73
N ASP A 716 -28.28 3.51 -33.77
CA ASP A 716 -29.20 3.16 -34.87
C ASP A 716 -30.70 3.22 -34.58
N GLN A 717 -31.16 3.46 -33.34
CA GLN A 717 -32.62 3.52 -33.07
C GLN A 717 -33.27 4.90 -33.26
N ARG A 718 -32.53 5.93 -33.70
CA ARG A 718 -33.09 7.28 -33.94
C ARG A 718 -33.47 7.58 -35.39
N ARG A 719 -33.23 6.67 -36.34
CA ARG A 719 -33.64 6.88 -37.75
C ARG A 719 -34.92 6.16 -38.18
N GLU A 720 -35.46 5.21 -37.41
CA GLU A 720 -36.64 4.43 -37.86
C GLU A 720 -37.92 4.56 -37.01
N ALA A 721 -37.90 5.23 -35.85
CA ALA A 721 -39.12 5.45 -35.06
C ALA A 721 -39.72 6.84 -35.32
N GLY A 722 -40.24 7.05 -36.54
CA GLY A 722 -40.74 8.38 -36.93
C GLY A 722 -41.65 8.41 -38.15
N ARG A 723 -42.46 7.38 -38.40
CA ARG A 723 -43.63 7.49 -39.30
C ARG A 723 -44.74 6.52 -38.84
N PRO A 724 -45.96 7.00 -38.55
CA PRO A 724 -47.10 6.12 -38.33
C PRO A 724 -47.60 5.55 -39.66
N PRO A 725 -48.26 4.37 -39.68
CA PRO A 725 -48.86 3.84 -40.88
C PRO A 725 -50.18 4.57 -41.12
N VAL A 726 -50.30 5.30 -42.22
CA VAL A 726 -51.59 5.78 -42.75
C VAL A 726 -51.68 5.31 -44.19
N GLY A 727 -52.70 4.51 -44.48
CA GLY A 727 -53.06 4.12 -45.84
C GLY A 727 -53.87 5.23 -46.52
N HIS A 728 -53.60 5.45 -47.82
CA HIS A 728 -54.58 5.42 -48.90
C HIS A 728 -53.90 5.73 -50.25
N GLU A 729 -54.16 4.84 -51.20
CA GLU A 729 -54.39 4.99 -52.65
C GLU A 729 -53.82 6.16 -53.48
N ARG A 730 -53.20 5.76 -54.61
CA ARG A 730 -53.31 6.28 -56.00
C ARG A 730 -53.07 7.78 -56.25
N THR A 731 -52.03 8.11 -57.01
CA THR A 731 -51.98 8.28 -58.49
C THR A 731 -50.69 9.01 -58.88
N GLY A 732 -50.16 8.73 -60.08
CA GLY A 732 -48.83 9.13 -60.51
C GLY A 732 -48.76 10.45 -61.29
N SER A 733 -47.52 10.88 -61.56
CA SER A 733 -46.98 11.28 -62.87
C SER A 733 -45.63 12.00 -62.66
N ALA A 734 -44.69 11.72 -63.56
CA ALA A 734 -43.35 12.28 -63.69
C ALA A 734 -43.39 13.44 -64.74
N PRO A 735 -42.26 14.00 -65.23
CA PRO A 735 -41.03 14.50 -64.60
C PRO A 735 -40.60 15.90 -65.14
N ASP A 736 -39.35 16.29 -64.82
CA ASP A 736 -38.37 17.04 -65.64
C ASP A 736 -37.96 18.49 -65.29
N ASP A 737 -36.62 18.62 -65.27
CA ASP A 737 -35.73 19.66 -65.80
C ASP A 737 -35.33 20.94 -65.04
N ASP A 738 -34.04 20.89 -64.62
CA ASP A 738 -32.90 21.74 -65.00
C ASP A 738 -32.63 23.16 -64.45
N ALA A 739 -31.31 23.33 -64.26
CA ALA A 739 -30.46 24.53 -64.38
C ALA A 739 -30.23 25.48 -63.18
N ALA A 740 -28.97 25.49 -62.74
CA ALA A 740 -28.23 26.61 -62.13
C ALA A 740 -27.48 27.41 -63.27
N PRO A 741 -26.60 28.43 -63.06
CA PRO A 741 -25.99 28.95 -61.82
C PRO A 741 -25.70 30.50 -61.73
N ALA A 742 -25.00 30.85 -60.63
CA ALA A 742 -24.18 32.01 -60.15
C ALA A 742 -23.70 33.15 -61.12
N GLU A 743 -23.17 34.33 -60.73
CA GLU A 743 -22.20 34.76 -59.67
C GLU A 743 -22.25 36.29 -59.34
N ASP A 744 -21.59 36.68 -58.23
CA ASP A 744 -20.51 37.69 -58.10
C ASP A 744 -20.67 38.87 -57.08
N SER A 745 -19.54 39.21 -56.42
CA SER A 745 -19.07 40.51 -55.85
C SER A 745 -18.66 40.51 -54.36
N ALA A 746 -17.37 40.74 -54.09
CA ALA A 746 -16.76 41.25 -52.83
C ALA A 746 -16.52 42.80 -52.95
N PRO A 747 -15.87 43.59 -52.03
CA PRO A 747 -15.12 43.28 -50.79
C PRO A 747 -15.25 44.30 -49.61
N GLY A 748 -14.54 44.10 -48.48
CA GLY A 748 -14.24 45.16 -47.50
C GLY A 748 -13.75 44.71 -46.10
N ARG A 749 -12.64 45.29 -45.60
CA ARG A 749 -12.06 45.13 -44.25
C ARG A 749 -11.89 46.53 -43.61
N PRO A 750 -12.06 46.72 -42.28
CA PRO A 750 -10.89 47.05 -41.44
C PRO A 750 -10.95 46.52 -39.98
N ASP A 751 -9.87 46.78 -39.25
CA ASP A 751 -9.39 46.23 -37.96
C ASP A 751 -9.83 47.09 -36.72
N PRO A 752 -9.22 47.02 -35.51
CA PRO A 752 -9.82 46.52 -34.27
C PRO A 752 -10.03 47.59 -33.16
N ALA A 753 -10.88 47.28 -32.16
CA ALA A 753 -10.82 47.71 -30.74
C ALA A 753 -12.22 48.02 -30.15
N SER A 754 -12.78 47.02 -29.44
CA SER A 754 -13.54 47.17 -28.19
C SER A 754 -14.27 45.86 -27.88
N ARG A 755 -13.65 44.94 -27.13
CA ARG A 755 -14.35 43.79 -26.56
C ARG A 755 -14.42 43.93 -25.05
N ARG A 756 -15.59 44.39 -24.57
CA ARG A 756 -16.12 44.01 -23.25
C ARG A 756 -16.44 42.50 -23.28
N PRO A 757 -16.29 41.75 -22.19
CA PRO A 757 -16.65 40.33 -22.17
C PRO A 757 -18.18 40.22 -22.24
N GLY A 758 -18.67 39.81 -23.40
CA GLY A 758 -20.07 39.49 -23.64
C GLY A 758 -20.41 38.13 -23.04
N SER A 759 -21.50 38.12 -22.27
CA SER A 759 -22.42 37.01 -22.10
C SER A 759 -22.46 36.15 -23.37
N ALA A 760 -21.93 34.92 -23.28
CA ALA A 760 -22.06 33.91 -24.31
C ALA A 760 -23.28 33.05 -23.99
N THR A 761 -24.29 33.22 -24.82
CA THR A 761 -25.54 32.49 -24.92
C THR A 761 -25.30 30.98 -24.95
N THR A 762 -25.84 30.30 -23.95
CA THR A 762 -25.99 28.85 -23.86
C THR A 762 -26.90 28.36 -24.99
N SER A 763 -26.31 27.81 -26.06
CA SER A 763 -27.04 26.91 -26.94
C SER A 763 -27.31 25.63 -26.12
N ALA A 764 -28.59 25.37 -25.82
CA ALA A 764 -29.02 24.17 -25.10
C ALA A 764 -28.54 22.90 -25.84
N ARG A 765 -27.49 22.27 -25.32
CA ARG A 765 -26.97 20.98 -25.79
C ARG A 765 -27.93 19.88 -25.35
N THR A 766 -28.91 19.56 -26.19
CA THR A 766 -29.94 18.57 -25.86
C THR A 766 -29.39 17.14 -25.97
N GLY A 767 -29.11 16.50 -24.83
CA GLY A 767 -29.15 15.03 -24.71
C GLY A 767 -28.12 14.35 -23.84
N ALA A 768 -26.88 14.86 -23.75
CA ALA A 768 -25.80 14.24 -22.97
C ALA A 768 -25.80 14.71 -21.50
N PRO A 769 -25.50 13.85 -20.51
CA PRO A 769 -25.42 14.26 -19.11
C PRO A 769 -24.32 15.31 -18.89
N HIS A 770 -24.28 15.90 -17.70
CA HIS A 770 -23.16 16.75 -17.30
C HIS A 770 -21.95 15.87 -17.03
N HIS A 771 -20.76 16.27 -17.47
CA HIS A 771 -19.52 15.56 -17.16
C HIS A 771 -18.67 16.43 -16.26
N VAL A 772 -18.33 15.94 -15.08
CA VAL A 772 -17.75 16.75 -14.01
C VAL A 772 -16.46 16.13 -13.53
N VAL A 773 -15.46 16.98 -13.35
CA VAL A 773 -14.22 16.67 -12.66
C VAL A 773 -14.19 17.44 -11.35
N LEU A 774 -13.96 16.73 -10.25
CA LEU A 774 -13.54 17.35 -9.00
C LEU A 774 -12.06 17.71 -9.14
N ALA A 775 -11.77 19.01 -9.21
CA ALA A 775 -10.42 19.55 -9.28
C ALA A 775 -10.00 20.04 -7.90
N VAL A 776 -8.75 19.76 -7.53
CA VAL A 776 -8.17 20.16 -6.25
C VAL A 776 -6.82 20.82 -6.45
N THR A 777 -6.52 21.81 -5.61
CA THR A 777 -5.19 22.41 -5.54
C THR A 777 -4.18 21.41 -4.97
N GLU A 778 -3.00 21.34 -5.57
CA GLU A 778 -1.96 20.35 -5.27
C GLU A 778 -1.10 20.83 -4.09
N ASP A 779 -1.32 20.29 -2.90
CA ASP A 779 -0.37 20.36 -1.79
C ASP A 779 -0.17 18.96 -1.20
N GLY A 780 0.89 18.27 -1.65
CA GLY A 780 1.42 17.05 -1.03
C GLY A 780 0.49 15.83 -0.94
N ASP A 781 1.07 14.69 -0.57
CA ASP A 781 0.34 13.49 -0.19
C ASP A 781 -0.07 13.62 1.29
N ASP A 782 -1.29 14.09 1.56
CA ASP A 782 -1.88 14.18 2.89
C ASP A 782 -3.19 13.40 2.97
N ALA A 783 -3.15 12.25 3.66
CA ALA A 783 -4.32 11.37 3.80
C ALA A 783 -5.47 12.07 4.55
N ALA A 784 -5.17 12.95 5.51
CA ALA A 784 -6.21 13.68 6.25
C ALA A 784 -6.97 14.63 5.32
N ARG A 785 -6.26 15.29 4.41
CA ARG A 785 -6.84 16.13 3.36
C ARG A 785 -7.68 15.32 2.39
N GLU A 786 -7.18 14.19 1.89
CA GLU A 786 -7.94 13.33 0.98
C GLU A 786 -9.19 12.72 1.62
N ILE A 787 -9.11 12.36 2.91
CA ILE A 787 -10.29 11.97 3.70
C ILE A 787 -11.28 13.14 3.78
N ALA A 788 -10.84 14.36 4.09
CA ALA A 788 -11.72 15.53 4.12
C ALA A 788 -12.39 15.79 2.75
N LEU A 789 -11.66 15.61 1.66
CA LEU A 789 -12.18 15.69 0.29
C LEU A 789 -13.19 14.57 -0.01
N GLY A 790 -12.95 13.35 0.46
CA GLY A 790 -13.92 12.25 0.38
C GLY A 790 -15.22 12.55 1.13
N ARG A 791 -15.13 13.18 2.31
CA ARG A 791 -16.31 13.64 3.05
C ARG A 791 -17.11 14.67 2.26
N ALA A 792 -16.44 15.65 1.65
CA ALA A 792 -17.08 16.67 0.81
C ALA A 792 -17.66 16.07 -0.48
N LEU A 793 -16.99 15.09 -1.08
CA LEU A 793 -17.46 14.35 -2.25
C LEU A 793 -18.76 13.60 -1.95
N LEU A 794 -18.87 12.92 -0.79
CA LEU A 794 -20.11 12.26 -0.42
C LEU A 794 -21.25 13.27 -0.29
N ARG A 795 -21.03 14.41 0.39
CA ARG A 795 -22.06 15.47 0.49
C ARG A 795 -22.48 15.99 -0.87
N THR A 796 -21.53 16.19 -1.77
CA THR A 796 -21.80 16.60 -3.16
C THR A 796 -22.73 15.61 -3.85
N TRP A 797 -22.47 14.31 -3.70
CA TRP A 797 -23.34 13.28 -4.28
C TRP A 797 -24.70 13.18 -3.61
N LEU A 798 -24.81 13.49 -2.31
CA LEU A 798 -26.10 13.57 -1.63
C LEU A 798 -26.91 14.81 -2.06
N LEU A 799 -26.25 15.94 -2.37
CA LEU A 799 -26.91 17.10 -2.98
C LEU A 799 -27.48 16.76 -4.36
N PHE A 800 -26.69 16.09 -5.20
CA PHE A 800 -27.18 15.59 -6.49
C PHE A 800 -28.36 14.64 -6.32
N ASP A 801 -28.26 13.69 -5.38
CA ASP A 801 -29.31 12.71 -5.12
C ASP A 801 -30.64 13.36 -4.70
N ARG A 802 -30.58 14.38 -3.82
CA ARG A 802 -31.73 15.19 -3.40
C ARG A 802 -32.34 16.02 -4.52
N ALA A 803 -31.51 16.53 -5.43
CA ALA A 803 -31.96 17.21 -6.63
C ALA A 803 -32.56 16.26 -7.69
N GLY A 804 -32.64 14.95 -7.40
CA GLY A 804 -33.15 13.93 -8.32
C GLY A 804 -32.15 13.50 -9.39
N LEU A 805 -30.87 13.83 -9.22
CA LEU A 805 -29.78 13.47 -10.11
C LEU A 805 -29.06 12.22 -9.60
N ARG A 806 -28.38 11.52 -10.49
CA ARG A 806 -27.52 10.37 -10.22
C ARG A 806 -26.15 10.56 -10.85
N VAL A 807 -25.19 9.83 -10.29
CA VAL A 807 -23.78 9.91 -10.65
C VAL A 807 -23.36 8.61 -11.34
N ASP A 808 -22.66 8.71 -12.47
CA ASP A 808 -21.88 7.62 -13.08
C ASP A 808 -20.38 7.92 -12.89
N VAL A 809 -19.62 6.98 -12.35
CA VAL A 809 -18.23 7.22 -11.92
C VAL A 809 -17.24 6.70 -12.95
N HIS A 810 -16.25 7.52 -13.29
CA HIS A 810 -15.26 7.28 -14.35
C HIS A 810 -13.82 7.48 -13.85
N SER A 811 -13.44 6.80 -12.76
CA SER A 811 -12.08 6.89 -12.20
C SER A 811 -10.99 6.59 -13.24
N GLU A 812 -11.26 5.75 -14.24
CA GLU A 812 -10.29 5.43 -15.30
C GLU A 812 -9.73 6.67 -16.01
N ILE A 813 -10.51 7.75 -16.09
CA ILE A 813 -10.09 9.02 -16.72
C ILE A 813 -8.99 9.71 -15.90
N LYS A 814 -9.06 9.68 -14.56
CA LYS A 814 -8.04 10.29 -13.71
C LYS A 814 -6.81 9.38 -13.52
N ASP A 815 -6.98 8.07 -13.64
CA ASP A 815 -5.91 7.10 -13.37
C ASP A 815 -5.04 6.81 -14.59
N CYS A 816 -5.58 7.00 -15.80
CA CYS A 816 -4.78 6.93 -17.01
C CYS A 816 -3.83 8.14 -17.12
N PRO A 817 -2.49 7.94 -17.19
CA PRO A 817 -1.54 9.05 -17.17
C PRO A 817 -1.75 10.10 -18.27
N ALA A 818 -2.16 9.65 -19.48
CA ALA A 818 -2.36 10.54 -20.62
C ALA A 818 -3.59 11.43 -20.47
N THR A 819 -4.69 10.89 -19.95
CA THR A 819 -5.94 11.63 -19.73
C THR A 819 -5.84 12.50 -18.49
N HIS A 820 -5.12 12.04 -17.45
CA HIS A 820 -4.77 12.84 -16.28
C HIS A 820 -4.00 14.11 -16.67
N ALA A 821 -2.93 13.96 -17.46
CA ALA A 821 -2.13 15.10 -17.93
C ALA A 821 -2.97 16.09 -18.74
N ARG A 822 -3.83 15.60 -19.64
CA ARG A 822 -4.72 16.46 -20.43
C ARG A 822 -5.74 17.21 -19.57
N LEU A 823 -6.34 16.54 -18.59
CA LEU A 823 -7.25 17.20 -17.66
C LEU A 823 -6.52 18.27 -16.85
N ARG A 824 -5.30 18.00 -16.38
CA ARG A 824 -4.47 18.98 -15.68
C ARG A 824 -4.23 20.23 -16.53
N ASP A 825 -3.84 20.05 -17.80
CA ASP A 825 -3.64 21.16 -18.73
C ASP A 825 -4.93 21.98 -18.95
N ARG A 826 -6.08 21.31 -18.99
CA ARG A 826 -7.41 21.93 -19.15
C ARG A 826 -7.84 22.75 -17.93
N LEU A 827 -7.43 22.34 -16.73
CA LEU A 827 -7.81 22.97 -15.46
C LEU A 827 -7.09 24.30 -15.20
N GLY A 828 -6.01 24.60 -15.92
CA GLY A 828 -5.62 25.97 -16.30
C GLY A 828 -5.01 26.91 -15.25
N ASP A 829 -4.65 26.45 -14.04
CA ASP A 829 -4.19 27.35 -12.94
C ASP A 829 -2.71 27.15 -12.52
N GLY A 830 -1.85 26.71 -13.45
CA GLY A 830 -0.42 26.44 -13.17
C GLY A 830 -0.15 25.04 -12.60
N PRO A 831 1.09 24.74 -12.16
CA PRO A 831 1.52 23.38 -11.77
C PRO A 831 0.90 22.84 -10.47
N ALA A 832 -0.19 23.45 -9.96
CA ALA A 832 -0.73 23.19 -8.64
C ALA A 832 -2.23 22.83 -8.63
N THR A 833 -2.80 22.25 -9.68
CA THR A 833 -4.21 21.77 -9.68
C THR A 833 -4.32 20.44 -10.41
N ARG A 834 -4.95 19.44 -9.80
CA ARG A 834 -5.09 18.08 -10.36
C ARG A 834 -6.52 17.55 -10.30
N PRO A 835 -6.92 16.65 -11.23
CA PRO A 835 -8.19 15.95 -11.14
C PRO A 835 -8.14 14.89 -10.03
N LEU A 836 -9.14 14.87 -9.15
CA LEU A 836 -9.25 13.93 -8.03
C LEU A 836 -10.41 12.93 -8.18
N ALA A 837 -11.50 13.34 -8.81
CA ALA A 837 -12.60 12.44 -9.17
C ALA A 837 -13.22 12.87 -10.50
N ALA A 838 -13.72 11.92 -11.27
CA ALA A 838 -14.34 12.16 -12.57
C ALA A 838 -15.66 11.39 -12.65
N PHE A 839 -16.76 12.08 -12.93
CA PHE A 839 -18.09 11.46 -12.97
C PHE A 839 -19.08 12.22 -13.87
N SER A 840 -20.05 11.50 -14.42
CA SER A 840 -21.19 12.07 -15.15
C SER A 840 -22.39 12.25 -14.21
N VAL A 841 -23.20 13.29 -14.41
CA VAL A 841 -24.36 13.64 -13.57
C VAL A 841 -25.59 13.90 -14.43
N GLY A 842 -26.72 13.29 -14.08
CA GLY A 842 -28.01 13.52 -14.76
C GLY A 842 -29.15 12.75 -14.11
N ARG A 843 -30.37 12.87 -14.64
CA ARG A 843 -31.52 12.07 -14.19
C ARG A 843 -31.45 10.67 -14.78
N SER A 844 -31.60 9.65 -13.94
CA SER A 844 -31.77 8.27 -14.42
C SER A 844 -33.07 8.13 -15.19
N THR A 845 -33.00 7.56 -16.40
CA THR A 845 -34.20 7.28 -17.20
C THR A 845 -34.71 5.84 -17.02
N THR A 846 -34.07 5.05 -16.17
CA THR A 846 -34.41 3.65 -15.88
C THR A 846 -34.25 3.34 -14.39
N PRO A 847 -34.92 2.32 -13.85
CA PRO A 847 -34.69 1.87 -12.48
C PRO A 847 -33.21 1.59 -12.21
N VAL A 848 -32.70 2.03 -11.06
CA VAL A 848 -31.29 1.94 -10.69
C VAL A 848 -31.06 0.72 -9.79
N PRO A 849 -30.23 -0.26 -10.21
CA PRO A 849 -29.88 -1.41 -9.39
C PRO A 849 -29.15 -1.00 -8.10
N ARG A 850 -29.25 -1.84 -7.07
CA ARG A 850 -28.52 -1.66 -5.82
C ARG A 850 -27.28 -2.55 -5.83
N SER A 851 -26.14 -1.95 -5.50
CA SER A 851 -24.91 -2.68 -5.26
C SER A 851 -24.95 -3.38 -3.89
N ALA A 852 -24.35 -4.57 -3.82
CA ALA A 852 -24.19 -5.34 -2.59
C ALA A 852 -23.37 -4.59 -1.53
N ARG A 853 -23.60 -4.90 -0.24
CA ARG A 853 -22.84 -4.38 0.90
C ARG A 853 -22.56 -5.51 1.89
N ARG A 854 -21.39 -5.44 2.53
CA ARG A 854 -20.94 -6.39 3.55
C ARG A 854 -21.56 -6.13 4.92
#